data_AF-A0AAD4CVD6-F1
#
_entry.id   AF-A0AAD4CVD6-F1
#
_cell.length_a   1.000
_cell.length_b   1.000
_cell.length_c   1.000
_cell.angle_alpha   90.00
_cell.angle_beta   90.00
_cell.angle_gamma   90.00
#
_symmetry.space_group_name_H-M   'P 1'
#
loop_
_entity.id
_entity.type
_entity.pdbx_description
1 polymer ?
#
loop_
_entity_poly.entity_id
_entity_poly.type
_entity_poly.pdbx_seq_one_letter_code
_entity_poly.pdbx_strand_id
1 'polypeptide(L)'
;MRSVLKAILGAEGVAAPTLSQKRLHFYHYHRAKFFREHTRTMTIEATMTSPLKKAIPYQFNDPSLIDTRSFINGVWTGAASGKTFTLSDPTDNTEICQIADLSTTDTQQAIAAAHAAFQTYQHTPHRERRFLMRRWGDQIKAHRDDLAALCTLELGKPFTDSLGTVQYAIDFVDWFEGAIERTLGETIPAARGNNRVLTIRQPQGVVAAITPWNSPVAMVTRKVGAAIAAGNTVVCKPAPETPLCAIALAKLWERAGGPKGVFNVVTSGWENTPLVGGEMCKNMMVKHLSFTGSTAVGRVLNTECARTIKKTSLELGGNASFIVFEDADLEKAVAGLITSKFRSSGQTCVCANRIYVHSSIIDKFADALAQGLKKTFVYGSVWDRNVNFGPLYSGKAIAKVESHLGDALEKGATVHYGGKDSSLGPNFFPATVVKGGKRDMAFMTEETFGPLAFLVPFDSEEEVVREANNARVGDAEVGLASYFYTEDLSRAFRITSTRLPGLASLKLPSNLHIQAFKRTYGVSVHSRGIFHGLPTYADNIKGLTAMVTGANGISGTNLIKVLRDAPERWTKIYCVSRSPPPECQDEKNSDGRIEHLEMDFLQDPVQLASILRQRVKHVDHIFFFSFVLPPQNPSQVLSLYSNATEIKDINTTLLSNFLLALRQTPHLTPKRLLLQTGAKHYGFHLGPILTPSFESDPRIPLEDNFYYPQEDLLFEYCRSTGAEWNVVRPAFIIGAAPTNARNYLIAIAIYAAVQTYLRQPLAFPGDYHAWDREYCQSSALLNGYFEEWVVLEARAGNQALNVQDGLAFSWGRMWPQVAAWYGGEWCPPEGEGGRYRLVEARGKGTPRGYGPPGVSACSFSLVEWSQRKDVEEAWSVLSEKYQLKYDLAANRSVSFGMADLAIIGEWPLALSMRKARKLGWHGCVDSYESSFKAISDLAREGIVPPMVLSSFPE
;
A
#
# COMPACT_ATOMS: atom_id res chain seq x y z
N MET A 1 -13.90 -7.95 50.47
CA MET A 1 -14.22 -8.05 49.02
C MET A 1 -15.33 -9.05 48.68
N ARG A 2 -15.54 -10.14 49.46
CA ARG A 2 -16.75 -10.98 49.37
C ARG A 2 -18.01 -10.43 50.08
N SER A 3 -17.88 -9.38 50.87
CA SER A 3 -19.00 -8.76 51.63
C SER A 3 -19.72 -7.62 50.91
N VAL A 4 -19.17 -7.08 49.81
CA VAL A 4 -19.79 -5.98 49.04
C VAL A 4 -20.72 -6.51 47.94
N LEU A 5 -20.46 -7.72 47.42
CA LEU A 5 -21.33 -8.36 46.41
C LEU A 5 -22.67 -8.86 46.97
N LYS A 6 -22.80 -9.00 48.29
CA LYS A 6 -24.05 -9.44 48.94
C LYS A 6 -25.09 -8.32 49.10
N ALA A 7 -24.70 -7.06 48.91
CA ALA A 7 -25.60 -5.90 49.05
C ALA A 7 -26.34 -5.52 47.76
N ILE A 8 -25.91 -6.03 46.59
CA ILE A 8 -26.50 -5.66 45.29
C ILE A 8 -27.59 -6.65 44.84
N LEU A 9 -27.68 -7.84 45.44
CA LEU A 9 -28.54 -8.94 44.97
C LEU A 9 -29.72 -9.27 45.92
N GLY A 10 -30.25 -8.28 46.63
CA GLY A 10 -31.40 -8.46 47.54
C GLY A 10 -32.76 -8.56 46.83
N ALA A 11 -33.35 -9.77 46.91
CA ALA A 11 -34.77 -10.15 46.95
C ALA A 11 -35.74 -9.66 45.84
N GLU A 12 -36.14 -10.55 44.93
CA GLU A 12 -37.45 -11.26 44.87
C GLU A 12 -38.60 -10.38 44.31
N GLY A 13 -39.30 -10.70 43.21
CA GLY A 13 -39.24 -11.81 42.28
C GLY A 13 -40.36 -11.63 41.24
N VAL A 14 -40.09 -11.93 39.97
CA VAL A 14 -41.10 -12.28 38.95
C VAL A 14 -40.41 -13.21 37.94
N ALA A 15 -41.13 -14.27 37.55
CA ALA A 15 -40.70 -15.41 36.74
C ALA A 15 -39.79 -15.08 35.54
N ALA A 16 -38.75 -15.90 35.36
CA ALA A 16 -37.88 -15.87 34.19
C ALA A 16 -38.52 -16.58 33.00
N PRO A 17 -38.72 -15.93 31.84
CA PRO A 17 -38.83 -16.64 30.57
C PRO A 17 -37.43 -16.90 30.02
N THR A 18 -37.22 -18.15 29.64
CA THR A 18 -36.10 -18.67 28.87
C THR A 18 -35.86 -17.83 27.60
N LEU A 19 -34.73 -17.15 27.52
CA LEU A 19 -34.28 -16.44 26.32
C LEU A 19 -33.63 -17.44 25.34
N SER A 20 -34.48 -18.29 24.76
CA SER A 20 -34.20 -18.99 23.53
C SER A 20 -34.25 -18.00 22.34
N GLN A 21 -33.32 -18.14 21.41
CA GLN A 21 -33.46 -17.76 20.00
C GLN A 21 -33.72 -16.29 19.58
N LYS A 22 -33.32 -15.26 20.33
CA LYS A 22 -33.29 -13.87 19.80
C LYS A 22 -32.08 -13.03 20.22
N ARG A 23 -30.86 -13.44 19.84
CA ARG A 23 -29.70 -12.50 19.77
C ARG A 23 -28.68 -12.76 18.66
N LEU A 24 -28.99 -13.66 17.71
CA LEU A 24 -28.12 -13.96 16.56
C LEU A 24 -28.71 -13.48 15.21
N HIS A 25 -29.67 -12.56 15.24
CA HIS A 25 -30.37 -12.07 14.04
C HIS A 25 -30.24 -10.56 13.79
N PHE A 26 -29.38 -9.86 14.53
CA PHE A 26 -29.25 -8.39 14.42
C PHE A 26 -28.07 -7.90 13.55
N TYR A 27 -27.21 -8.81 13.05
CA TYR A 27 -26.03 -8.45 12.26
C TYR A 27 -26.11 -8.80 10.77
N HIS A 28 -27.07 -9.62 10.32
CA HIS A 28 -27.21 -10.03 8.92
C HIS A 28 -28.46 -9.53 8.19
N TYR A 29 -29.42 -8.91 8.88
CA TYR A 29 -30.64 -8.40 8.24
C TYR A 29 -30.46 -7.02 7.55
N HIS A 30 -29.50 -6.21 8.00
CA HIS A 30 -29.29 -4.86 7.43
C HIS A 30 -28.37 -4.82 6.20
N ARG A 31 -27.62 -5.89 5.88
CA ARG A 31 -26.73 -5.90 4.70
C ARG A 31 -27.47 -6.26 3.39
N ALA A 32 -28.53 -7.07 3.47
CA ALA A 32 -29.33 -7.47 2.30
C ALA A 32 -30.51 -6.52 2.00
N LYS A 33 -31.09 -5.88 3.02
CA LYS A 33 -32.20 -4.92 2.82
C LYS A 33 -31.72 -3.54 2.35
N PHE A 34 -30.51 -3.13 2.75
CA PHE A 34 -29.95 -1.83 2.31
C PHE A 34 -29.52 -1.84 0.83
N PHE A 35 -29.07 -2.98 0.29
CA PHE A 35 -28.67 -3.12 -1.11
C PHE A 35 -29.81 -3.49 -2.08
N ARG A 36 -30.99 -3.93 -1.59
CA ARG A 36 -32.18 -4.16 -2.43
C ARG A 36 -33.27 -3.10 -2.31
N GLU A 37 -33.28 -2.27 -1.26
CA GLU A 37 -34.29 -1.20 -1.12
C GLU A 37 -33.77 0.23 -1.36
N HIS A 38 -32.47 0.45 -1.63
CA HIS A 38 -31.92 1.78 -1.97
C HIS A 38 -31.34 1.91 -3.39
N THR A 39 -31.52 0.90 -4.24
CA THR A 39 -31.47 1.03 -5.71
C THR A 39 -32.86 1.30 -6.28
N ARG A 40 -33.66 2.13 -5.59
CA ARG A 40 -34.59 2.99 -6.31
C ARG A 40 -33.75 4.11 -6.88
N THR A 41 -33.55 4.05 -8.19
CA THR A 41 -33.37 5.23 -9.04
C THR A 41 -34.41 6.26 -8.60
N MET A 42 -34.03 7.15 -7.68
CA MET A 42 -34.67 8.46 -7.61
C MET A 42 -34.12 9.21 -8.81
N THR A 43 -34.73 8.96 -9.97
CA THR A 43 -34.78 9.94 -11.04
C THR A 43 -35.58 11.12 -10.49
N ILE A 44 -34.90 11.96 -9.71
CA ILE A 44 -35.37 13.33 -9.49
C ILE A 44 -35.02 14.02 -10.80
N GLU A 45 -35.94 13.94 -11.77
CA GLU A 45 -36.08 14.96 -12.81
C GLU A 45 -36.55 16.25 -12.12
N ALA A 46 -35.70 16.83 -11.29
CA ALA A 46 -35.68 18.26 -11.09
C ALA A 46 -34.62 18.73 -12.08
N THR A 47 -35.06 19.41 -13.13
CA THR A 47 -34.24 20.29 -13.95
C THR A 47 -33.61 21.32 -13.00
N MET A 48 -32.55 20.93 -12.30
CA MET A 48 -31.70 21.84 -11.54
C MET A 48 -30.98 22.67 -12.57
N THR A 49 -31.50 23.86 -12.83
CA THR A 49 -30.76 24.92 -13.48
C THR A 49 -29.43 25.05 -12.74
N SER A 50 -28.32 24.83 -13.47
CA SER A 50 -26.99 24.93 -12.90
C SER A 50 -26.84 26.27 -12.18
N PRO A 51 -26.31 26.31 -10.95
CA PRO A 51 -26.07 27.57 -10.25
C PRO A 51 -24.95 28.39 -10.90
N LEU A 52 -24.26 27.85 -11.91
CA LEU A 52 -23.25 28.55 -12.69
C LEU A 52 -23.92 29.58 -13.62
N LYS A 53 -23.48 30.84 -13.51
CA LYS A 53 -23.88 31.95 -14.39
C LYS A 53 -23.04 32.04 -15.66
N LYS A 54 -21.93 31.29 -15.72
CA LYS A 54 -21.00 31.23 -16.84
C LYS A 54 -21.06 29.87 -17.51
N ALA A 55 -21.08 29.87 -18.85
CA ALA A 55 -20.88 28.66 -19.63
C ALA A 55 -19.41 28.25 -19.63
N ILE A 56 -19.14 26.97 -19.39
CA ILE A 56 -17.79 26.41 -19.38
C ILE A 56 -17.70 25.24 -20.36
N PRO A 57 -16.54 25.01 -21.01
CA PRO A 57 -16.35 23.91 -21.94
C PRO A 57 -16.05 22.58 -21.22
N TYR A 58 -16.79 22.30 -20.14
CA TYR A 58 -16.74 21.05 -19.39
C TYR A 58 -18.14 20.64 -18.96
N GLN A 59 -18.50 19.39 -19.25
CA GLN A 59 -19.76 18.81 -18.81
C GLN A 59 -19.51 17.96 -17.56
N PHE A 60 -20.08 18.38 -16.43
CA PHE A 60 -20.01 17.61 -15.19
C PHE A 60 -20.72 16.27 -15.35
N ASN A 61 -20.04 15.18 -14.98
CA ASN A 61 -20.67 13.85 -14.92
C ASN A 61 -21.72 13.81 -13.81
N ASP A 62 -21.43 14.49 -12.70
CA ASP A 62 -22.37 14.73 -11.62
C ASP A 62 -22.53 16.22 -11.32
N PRO A 63 -23.51 16.89 -11.97
CA PRO A 63 -23.80 18.30 -11.74
C PRO A 63 -24.22 18.62 -10.30
N SER A 64 -24.70 17.63 -9.53
CA SER A 64 -25.18 17.85 -8.17
C SER A 64 -24.05 18.11 -7.17
N LEU A 65 -22.79 17.94 -7.59
CA LEU A 65 -21.61 18.36 -6.82
C LEU A 65 -21.51 19.89 -6.66
N ILE A 66 -22.14 20.65 -7.55
CA ILE A 66 -22.13 22.11 -7.51
C ILE A 66 -23.25 22.56 -6.57
N ASP A 67 -22.89 23.28 -5.51
CA ASP A 67 -23.83 23.89 -4.57
C ASP A 67 -23.23 25.18 -4.03
N THR A 68 -24.08 26.15 -3.74
CA THR A 68 -23.67 27.49 -3.30
C THR A 68 -23.92 27.72 -1.81
N ARG A 69 -24.47 26.71 -1.14
CA ARG A 69 -24.76 26.72 0.30
C ARG A 69 -23.60 26.14 1.10
N SER A 70 -23.57 26.49 2.39
CA SER A 70 -22.71 25.85 3.38
C SER A 70 -23.29 24.51 3.85
N PHE A 71 -22.46 23.68 4.51
CA PHE A 71 -22.85 22.38 5.03
C PHE A 71 -22.69 22.37 6.55
N ILE A 72 -23.80 22.42 7.28
CA ILE A 72 -23.80 22.44 8.75
C ILE A 72 -24.69 21.32 9.26
N ASN A 73 -24.13 20.48 10.13
CA ASN A 73 -24.86 19.39 10.79
C ASN A 73 -25.60 18.44 9.82
N GLY A 74 -25.02 18.16 8.65
CA GLY A 74 -25.68 17.32 7.65
C GLY A 74 -26.83 18.01 6.92
N VAL A 75 -26.85 19.35 6.89
CA VAL A 75 -27.87 20.16 6.21
C VAL A 75 -27.18 21.21 5.33
N TRP A 76 -27.71 21.40 4.13
CA TRP A 76 -27.28 22.43 3.19
C TRP A 76 -27.99 23.77 3.48
N THR A 77 -27.25 24.78 3.94
CA THR A 77 -27.78 26.04 4.50
C THR A 77 -27.23 27.27 3.78
N GLY A 78 -28.10 28.24 3.49
CA GLY A 78 -27.67 29.61 3.21
C GLY A 78 -27.31 30.34 4.50
N ALA A 79 -26.71 31.52 4.40
CA ALA A 79 -26.45 32.37 5.57
C ALA A 79 -27.78 32.78 6.23
N ALA A 80 -27.85 32.79 7.57
CA ALA A 80 -29.06 33.23 8.27
C ALA A 80 -29.47 34.68 7.92
N SER A 81 -28.50 35.52 7.54
CA SER A 81 -28.71 36.89 7.08
C SER A 81 -29.24 37.00 5.64
N GLY A 82 -29.25 35.90 4.89
CA GLY A 82 -29.52 35.89 3.44
C GLY A 82 -28.37 36.44 2.59
N LYS A 83 -27.26 36.90 3.18
CA LYS A 83 -26.12 37.45 2.43
C LYS A 83 -25.40 36.38 1.61
N THR A 84 -24.88 36.81 0.47
CA THR A 84 -24.03 36.02 -0.41
C THR A 84 -22.83 36.86 -0.86
N PHE A 85 -21.77 36.20 -1.34
CA PHE A 85 -20.63 36.84 -1.97
C PHE A 85 -20.38 36.25 -3.35
N THR A 86 -19.79 37.07 -4.22
CA THR A 86 -19.53 36.71 -5.62
C THR A 86 -18.26 35.87 -5.75
N LEU A 87 -18.37 34.70 -6.36
CA LEU A 87 -17.22 33.90 -6.81
C LEU A 87 -16.93 34.25 -8.28
N SER A 88 -15.70 34.62 -8.60
CA SER A 88 -15.31 35.08 -9.94
C SER A 88 -14.26 34.15 -10.55
N ASP A 89 -14.32 33.94 -11.86
CA ASP A 89 -13.36 33.16 -12.62
C ASP A 89 -12.07 33.97 -12.80
N PRO A 90 -10.91 33.51 -12.33
CA PRO A 90 -9.67 34.27 -12.43
C PRO A 90 -9.11 34.36 -13.85
N THR A 91 -9.63 33.62 -14.82
CA THR A 91 -9.20 33.72 -16.23
C THR A 91 -9.68 35.01 -16.90
N ASP A 92 -10.87 35.51 -16.53
CA ASP A 92 -11.49 36.69 -17.17
C ASP A 92 -12.26 37.62 -16.20
N ASN A 93 -12.21 37.35 -14.90
CA ASN A 93 -12.90 38.04 -13.81
C ASN A 93 -14.44 38.04 -13.92
N THR A 94 -15.03 37.16 -14.74
CA THR A 94 -16.48 37.03 -14.83
C THR A 94 -17.06 36.27 -13.64
N GLU A 95 -18.33 36.52 -13.31
CA GLU A 95 -19.01 35.85 -12.21
C GLU A 95 -19.27 34.37 -12.53
N ILE A 96 -18.85 33.48 -11.63
CA ILE A 96 -19.18 32.06 -11.65
C ILE A 96 -20.55 31.85 -11.00
N CYS A 97 -20.71 32.27 -9.73
CA CYS A 97 -21.96 32.15 -8.96
C CYS A 97 -21.90 33.01 -7.67
N GLN A 98 -23.01 33.04 -6.92
CA GLN A 98 -23.09 33.64 -5.58
C GLN A 98 -23.06 32.55 -4.51
N ILE A 99 -22.16 32.65 -3.54
CA ILE A 99 -21.95 31.70 -2.44
C ILE A 99 -22.50 32.27 -1.13
N ALA A 100 -23.08 31.44 -0.28
CA ALA A 100 -23.56 31.85 1.04
C ALA A 100 -22.45 32.51 1.89
N ASP A 101 -22.74 33.69 2.44
CA ASP A 101 -21.78 34.45 3.25
C ASP A 101 -22.10 34.34 4.74
N LEU A 102 -21.59 33.29 5.38
CA LEU A 102 -21.93 32.98 6.77
C LEU A 102 -21.25 33.94 7.75
N SER A 103 -21.99 34.23 8.81
CA SER A 103 -21.60 35.14 9.89
C SER A 103 -20.97 34.40 11.07
N THR A 104 -20.59 35.17 12.09
CA THR A 104 -20.20 34.66 13.42
C THR A 104 -21.27 33.73 14.01
N THR A 105 -22.55 34.09 13.90
CA THR A 105 -23.65 33.31 14.48
C THR A 105 -23.80 31.95 13.79
N ASP A 106 -23.71 31.91 12.46
CA ASP A 106 -23.74 30.66 11.70
C ASP A 106 -22.53 29.76 12.07
N THR A 107 -21.37 30.38 12.28
CA THR A 107 -20.14 29.69 12.71
C THR A 107 -20.30 29.07 14.11
N GLN A 108 -20.93 29.78 15.05
CA GLN A 108 -21.26 29.27 16.38
C GLN A 108 -22.16 28.04 16.31
N GLN A 109 -23.16 28.05 15.43
CA GLN A 109 -24.04 26.89 15.20
C GLN A 109 -23.27 25.69 14.65
N ALA A 110 -22.37 25.91 13.69
CA ALA A 110 -21.51 24.85 13.16
C ALA A 110 -20.58 24.25 14.21
N ILE A 111 -19.97 25.08 15.06
CA ILE A 111 -19.12 24.64 16.17
C ILE A 111 -19.94 23.86 17.20
N ALA A 112 -21.13 24.33 17.56
CA ALA A 112 -22.01 23.63 18.49
C ALA A 112 -22.43 22.26 17.94
N ALA A 113 -22.77 22.17 16.65
CA ALA A 113 -23.08 20.90 15.99
C ALA A 113 -21.89 19.93 15.98
N ALA A 114 -20.69 20.43 15.65
CA ALA A 114 -19.46 19.64 15.69
C ALA A 114 -19.15 19.14 17.11
N HIS A 115 -19.37 19.99 18.12
CA HIS A 115 -19.18 19.61 19.52
C HIS A 115 -20.17 18.55 19.99
N ALA A 116 -21.43 18.65 19.58
CA ALA A 116 -22.45 17.65 19.88
C ALA A 116 -22.13 16.29 19.21
N ALA A 117 -21.75 16.31 17.93
CA ALA A 117 -21.35 15.11 17.20
C ALA A 117 -20.08 14.47 17.78
N PHE A 118 -19.15 15.27 18.32
CA PHE A 118 -17.93 14.78 18.94
C PHE A 118 -18.20 13.83 20.12
N GLN A 119 -19.26 14.11 20.91
CA GLN A 119 -19.60 13.31 22.09
C GLN A 119 -19.81 11.83 21.75
N THR A 120 -20.29 11.51 20.55
CA THR A 120 -20.48 10.14 20.07
C THR A 120 -19.35 9.69 19.14
N TYR A 121 -18.90 10.56 18.22
CA TYR A 121 -17.93 10.19 17.19
C TYR A 121 -16.54 9.79 17.76
N GLN A 122 -16.13 10.39 18.88
CA GLN A 122 -14.88 10.03 19.55
C GLN A 122 -14.84 8.55 20.01
N HIS A 123 -16.02 7.95 20.21
CA HIS A 123 -16.18 6.55 20.63
C HIS A 123 -16.45 5.59 19.47
N THR A 124 -16.58 6.10 18.23
CA THR A 124 -16.71 5.23 17.06
C THR A 124 -15.47 4.35 16.94
N PRO A 125 -15.61 3.01 16.85
CA PRO A 125 -14.46 2.11 16.74
C PRO A 125 -13.53 2.48 15.59
N HIS A 126 -12.23 2.27 15.77
CA HIS A 126 -11.21 2.60 14.77
C HIS A 126 -11.51 1.94 13.42
N ARG A 127 -11.94 0.67 13.42
CA ARG A 127 -12.31 -0.08 12.22
C ARG A 127 -13.52 0.53 11.48
N GLU A 128 -14.52 1.01 12.21
CA GLU A 128 -15.67 1.70 11.60
C GLU A 128 -15.27 3.05 11.00
N ARG A 129 -14.44 3.83 11.71
CA ARG A 129 -13.89 5.09 11.17
C ARG A 129 -13.05 4.84 9.92
N ARG A 130 -12.26 3.76 9.90
CA ARG A 130 -11.47 3.33 8.74
C ARG A 130 -12.37 3.09 7.52
N PHE A 131 -13.43 2.28 7.67
CA PHE A 131 -14.34 2.00 6.56
C PHE A 131 -15.13 3.23 6.10
N LEU A 132 -15.47 4.16 7.00
CA LEU A 132 -16.03 5.45 6.61
C LEU A 132 -15.04 6.29 5.79
N MET A 133 -13.77 6.36 6.21
CA MET A 133 -12.72 7.07 5.48
C MET A 133 -12.50 6.46 4.09
N ARG A 134 -12.46 5.12 3.99
CA ARG A 134 -12.36 4.41 2.71
C ARG A 134 -13.52 4.77 1.78
N ARG A 135 -14.76 4.72 2.27
CA ARG A 135 -15.94 5.10 1.46
C ARG A 135 -15.87 6.55 0.97
N TRP A 136 -15.40 7.47 1.81
CA TRP A 136 -15.20 8.86 1.38
C TRP A 136 -14.09 8.98 0.33
N GLY A 137 -12.98 8.26 0.49
CA GLY A 137 -11.92 8.15 -0.50
C GLY A 137 -12.41 7.59 -1.84
N ASP A 138 -13.24 6.54 -1.81
CA ASP A 138 -13.85 5.95 -3.01
C ASP A 138 -14.78 6.95 -3.72
N GLN A 139 -15.55 7.74 -2.96
CA GLN A 139 -16.36 8.82 -3.53
C GLN A 139 -15.50 9.89 -4.20
N ILE A 140 -14.38 10.31 -3.59
CA ILE A 140 -13.45 11.29 -4.18
C ILE A 140 -12.83 10.74 -5.47
N LYS A 141 -12.39 9.48 -5.48
CA LYS A 141 -11.83 8.81 -6.66
C LYS A 141 -12.84 8.73 -7.80
N ALA A 142 -14.08 8.37 -7.50
CA ALA A 142 -15.14 8.26 -8.49
C ALA A 142 -15.50 9.61 -9.15
N HIS A 143 -15.28 10.73 -8.45
CA HIS A 143 -15.60 12.09 -8.95
C HIS A 143 -14.35 12.93 -9.20
N ARG A 144 -13.21 12.28 -9.46
CA ARG A 144 -11.90 12.94 -9.62
C ARG A 144 -11.90 14.05 -10.66
N ASP A 145 -12.48 13.78 -11.83
CA ASP A 145 -12.46 14.70 -12.96
C ASP A 145 -13.39 15.91 -12.72
N ASP A 146 -14.56 15.69 -12.10
CA ASP A 146 -15.47 16.79 -11.72
C ASP A 146 -14.87 17.67 -10.62
N LEU A 147 -14.16 17.10 -9.65
CA LEU A 147 -13.40 17.88 -8.65
C LEU A 147 -12.25 18.67 -9.30
N ALA A 148 -11.61 18.12 -10.33
CA ALA A 148 -10.57 18.82 -11.09
C ALA A 148 -11.17 19.95 -11.94
N ALA A 149 -12.37 19.76 -12.48
CA ALA A 149 -13.10 20.81 -13.19
C ALA A 149 -13.50 21.95 -12.24
N LEU A 150 -13.95 21.64 -11.01
CA LEU A 150 -14.19 22.65 -9.98
C LEU A 150 -12.92 23.44 -9.66
N CYS A 151 -11.80 22.76 -9.42
CA CYS A 151 -10.51 23.42 -9.22
C CYS A 151 -10.17 24.35 -10.38
N THR A 152 -10.35 23.89 -11.61
CA THR A 152 -10.04 24.66 -12.82
C THR A 152 -10.92 25.91 -12.92
N LEU A 153 -12.21 25.76 -12.64
CA LEU A 153 -13.19 26.83 -12.68
C LEU A 153 -12.90 27.93 -11.65
N GLU A 154 -12.72 27.58 -10.38
CA GLU A 154 -12.61 28.59 -9.31
C GLU A 154 -11.17 29.12 -9.10
N LEU A 155 -10.14 28.33 -9.44
CA LEU A 155 -8.73 28.72 -9.27
C LEU A 155 -8.05 29.16 -10.59
N GLY A 156 -8.60 28.81 -11.75
CA GLY A 156 -7.98 29.06 -13.06
C GLY A 156 -6.77 28.17 -13.35
N LYS A 157 -6.49 27.16 -12.52
CA LYS A 157 -5.41 26.21 -12.78
C LYS A 157 -5.80 25.30 -13.94
N PRO A 158 -4.90 25.01 -14.92
CA PRO A 158 -5.22 24.14 -16.03
C PRO A 158 -5.80 22.80 -15.58
N PHE A 159 -6.77 22.27 -16.32
CA PHE A 159 -7.47 21.04 -15.97
C PHE A 159 -6.51 19.87 -15.69
N THR A 160 -5.45 19.75 -16.49
CA THR A 160 -4.42 18.73 -16.32
C THR A 160 -3.66 18.83 -14.98
N ASP A 161 -3.31 20.03 -14.53
CA ASP A 161 -2.67 20.27 -13.23
C ASP A 161 -3.67 20.08 -12.07
N SER A 162 -4.94 20.44 -12.29
CA SER A 162 -6.03 20.18 -11.35
C SER A 162 -6.24 18.69 -11.09
N LEU A 163 -6.15 17.82 -12.11
CA LEU A 163 -6.21 16.37 -11.95
C LEU A 163 -5.10 15.83 -11.02
N GLY A 164 -3.88 16.37 -11.16
CA GLY A 164 -2.77 16.03 -10.26
C GLY A 164 -3.02 16.48 -8.82
N THR A 165 -3.66 17.64 -8.64
CA THR A 165 -4.03 18.15 -7.31
C THR A 165 -5.10 17.29 -6.63
N VAL A 166 -6.09 16.80 -7.38
CA VAL A 166 -7.11 15.89 -6.84
C VAL A 166 -6.50 14.53 -6.50
N GLN A 167 -5.57 14.02 -7.32
CA GLN A 167 -4.83 12.81 -6.97
C GLN A 167 -4.06 12.98 -5.65
N TYR A 168 -3.36 14.11 -5.49
CA TYR A 168 -2.65 14.40 -4.25
C TYR A 168 -3.59 14.48 -3.03
N ALA A 169 -4.84 14.94 -3.22
CA ALA A 169 -5.86 14.93 -2.18
C ALA A 169 -6.33 13.50 -1.80
N ILE A 170 -6.52 12.64 -2.80
CA ILE A 170 -6.86 11.22 -2.62
C ILE A 170 -5.80 10.52 -1.77
N ASP A 171 -4.53 10.78 -2.07
CA ASP A 171 -3.42 10.13 -1.37
C ASP A 171 -3.42 10.41 0.14
N PHE A 172 -3.87 11.60 0.60
CA PHE A 172 -4.04 11.89 2.02
C PHE A 172 -5.13 11.02 2.66
N VAL A 173 -6.27 10.87 1.98
CA VAL A 173 -7.40 10.09 2.49
C VAL A 173 -7.02 8.61 2.61
N ASP A 174 -6.38 8.06 1.58
CA ASP A 174 -5.88 6.67 1.58
C ASP A 174 -4.84 6.45 2.68
N TRP A 175 -3.94 7.41 2.88
CA TRP A 175 -2.97 7.35 3.98
C TRP A 175 -3.65 7.33 5.35
N PHE A 176 -4.60 8.25 5.58
CA PHE A 176 -5.29 8.35 6.86
C PHE A 176 -6.19 7.13 7.11
N GLU A 177 -6.80 6.54 6.09
CA GLU A 177 -7.50 5.25 6.18
C GLU A 177 -6.57 4.20 6.82
N GLY A 178 -5.36 4.02 6.26
CA GLY A 178 -4.37 3.10 6.81
C GLY A 178 -3.87 3.48 8.20
N ALA A 179 -3.80 4.76 8.54
CA ALA A 179 -3.25 5.22 9.82
C ALA A 179 -4.20 4.99 11.02
N ILE A 180 -5.52 4.92 10.82
CA ILE A 180 -6.52 4.91 11.91
C ILE A 180 -6.29 3.76 12.91
N GLU A 181 -6.13 2.53 12.44
CA GLU A 181 -5.92 1.34 13.29
C GLU A 181 -4.50 1.24 13.87
N ARG A 182 -3.60 2.16 13.48
CA ARG A 182 -2.20 2.24 13.92
C ARG A 182 -1.96 3.37 14.91
N THR A 183 -3.03 3.93 15.48
CA THR A 183 -2.95 4.93 16.55
C THR A 183 -2.66 4.22 17.88
N LEU A 184 -1.39 3.82 18.06
CA LEU A 184 -0.94 3.01 19.19
C LEU A 184 -0.49 3.89 20.37
N GLY A 185 -0.75 3.39 21.57
CA GLY A 185 -0.12 3.85 22.82
C GLY A 185 1.22 3.14 23.07
N GLU A 186 1.86 3.45 24.19
CA GLU A 186 3.14 2.85 24.58
C GLU A 186 3.09 2.38 26.04
N THR A 187 3.83 1.30 26.32
CA THR A 187 4.16 0.89 27.68
C THR A 187 5.59 1.30 27.99
N ILE A 188 5.79 2.11 29.02
CA ILE A 188 7.11 2.67 29.35
C ILE A 188 7.57 2.05 30.68
N PRO A 189 8.82 1.57 30.78
CA PRO A 189 9.39 1.12 32.05
C PRO A 189 9.26 2.20 33.12
N ALA A 190 8.67 1.83 34.25
CA ALA A 190 8.51 2.76 35.35
C ALA A 190 9.84 2.96 36.09
N ALA A 191 10.25 4.21 36.29
CA ALA A 191 11.44 4.54 37.07
C ALA A 191 11.33 4.14 38.56
N ARG A 192 10.11 3.92 39.06
CA ARG A 192 9.82 3.44 40.44
C ARG A 192 9.20 2.05 40.36
N GLY A 193 9.75 1.09 41.10
CA GLY A 193 9.42 -0.34 40.97
C GLY A 193 7.94 -0.73 41.15
N ASN A 194 7.17 0.08 41.90
CA ASN A 194 5.76 -0.20 42.18
C ASN A 194 4.77 0.45 41.19
N ASN A 195 5.27 1.07 40.12
CA ASN A 195 4.44 1.76 39.15
C ASN A 195 4.43 1.04 37.79
N ARG A 196 3.43 1.37 36.97
CA ARG A 196 3.39 1.07 35.54
C ARG A 196 3.06 2.36 34.81
N VAL A 197 3.70 2.59 33.66
CA VAL A 197 3.45 3.76 32.81
C VAL A 197 2.88 3.27 31.48
N LEU A 198 1.68 3.76 31.17
CA LEU A 198 0.96 3.49 29.94
C LEU A 198 0.60 4.83 29.31
N THR A 199 0.78 4.96 28.01
CA THR A 199 0.29 6.11 27.23
C THR A 199 -0.81 5.64 26.29
N ILE A 200 -1.82 6.47 26.08
CA ILE A 200 -2.86 6.28 25.07
C ILE A 200 -2.99 7.56 24.25
N ARG A 201 -3.50 7.44 23.02
CA ARG A 201 -3.74 8.58 22.12
C ARG A 201 -5.24 8.72 21.90
N GLN A 202 -5.78 9.90 22.19
CA GLN A 202 -7.20 10.19 22.09
C GLN A 202 -7.43 11.42 21.21
N PRO A 203 -8.61 11.55 20.55
CA PRO A 203 -8.94 12.75 19.83
C PRO A 203 -8.98 13.97 20.76
N GLN A 204 -8.69 15.14 20.19
CA GLN A 204 -8.63 16.40 20.93
C GLN A 204 -10.01 17.04 21.14
N GLY A 205 -10.95 16.87 20.19
CA GLY A 205 -12.25 17.54 20.22
C GLY A 205 -12.66 18.10 18.87
N VAL A 206 -13.27 19.29 18.89
CA VAL A 206 -13.60 20.03 17.67
C VAL A 206 -12.34 20.69 17.10
N VAL A 207 -12.09 20.47 15.82
CA VAL A 207 -10.99 21.06 15.05
C VAL A 207 -11.54 22.14 14.12
N ALA A 208 -10.98 23.34 14.19
CA ALA A 208 -11.21 24.38 13.18
C ALA A 208 -10.14 24.24 12.08
N ALA A 209 -10.57 24.03 10.83
CA ALA A 209 -9.70 23.91 9.68
C ALA A 209 -9.88 25.12 8.75
N ILE A 210 -8.89 26.00 8.67
CA ILE A 210 -8.90 27.16 7.77
C ILE A 210 -7.94 26.86 6.62
N THR A 211 -8.46 26.84 5.39
CA THR A 211 -7.71 26.37 4.20
C THR A 211 -7.54 27.47 3.14
N PRO A 212 -6.41 27.51 2.43
CA PRO A 212 -6.12 28.49 1.40
C PRO A 212 -6.70 28.07 0.04
N TRP A 213 -6.61 28.99 -0.93
CA TRP A 213 -7.15 28.82 -2.27
C TRP A 213 -6.28 27.99 -3.23
N ASN A 214 -4.98 27.92 -3.01
CA ASN A 214 -4.03 27.39 -4.01
C ASN A 214 -4.07 25.88 -4.23
N SER A 215 -4.68 25.12 -3.33
CA SER A 215 -4.82 23.66 -3.45
C SER A 215 -6.11 23.22 -2.75
N PRO A 216 -7.29 23.60 -3.28
CA PRO A 216 -8.52 23.67 -2.50
C PRO A 216 -9.08 22.29 -2.10
N VAL A 217 -8.82 21.24 -2.89
CA VAL A 217 -9.17 19.85 -2.54
C VAL A 217 -8.14 19.24 -1.58
N ALA A 218 -6.84 19.41 -1.89
CA ALA A 218 -5.75 18.79 -1.12
C ALA A 218 -5.60 19.39 0.28
N MET A 219 -5.79 20.70 0.46
CA MET A 219 -5.68 21.33 1.78
C MET A 219 -6.83 20.94 2.71
N VAL A 220 -8.03 20.72 2.15
CA VAL A 220 -9.18 20.21 2.91
C VAL A 220 -8.90 18.77 3.34
N THR A 221 -8.60 17.86 2.41
CA THR A 221 -8.34 16.44 2.74
C THR A 221 -7.15 16.24 3.69
N ARG A 222 -6.07 17.02 3.54
CA ARG A 222 -4.89 16.98 4.45
C ARG A 222 -5.26 17.31 5.90
N LYS A 223 -6.22 18.22 6.14
CA LYS A 223 -6.61 18.67 7.50
C LYS A 223 -7.82 17.91 8.03
N VAL A 224 -8.90 17.91 7.25
CA VAL A 224 -10.18 17.28 7.59
C VAL A 224 -10.02 15.77 7.69
N GLY A 225 -9.33 15.14 6.71
CA GLY A 225 -9.07 13.70 6.73
C GLY A 225 -8.28 13.27 7.97
N ALA A 226 -7.22 14.01 8.33
CA ALA A 226 -6.43 13.75 9.52
C ALA A 226 -7.26 13.83 10.81
N ALA A 227 -8.07 14.90 10.93
CA ALA A 227 -8.89 15.14 12.11
C ALA A 227 -9.95 14.05 12.29
N ILE A 228 -10.69 13.72 11.23
CA ILE A 228 -11.72 12.68 11.22
C ILE A 228 -11.10 11.31 11.54
N ALA A 229 -9.98 10.95 10.92
CA ALA A 229 -9.26 9.70 11.19
C ALA A 229 -8.90 9.54 12.68
N ALA A 230 -8.39 10.62 13.29
CA ALA A 230 -8.05 10.65 14.70
C ALA A 230 -9.28 10.59 15.64
N GLY A 231 -10.51 10.69 15.12
CA GLY A 231 -11.75 10.67 15.90
C GLY A 231 -12.26 12.06 16.32
N ASN A 232 -11.76 13.13 15.69
CA ASN A 232 -12.23 14.51 15.92
C ASN A 232 -13.41 14.85 15.01
N THR A 233 -14.13 15.92 15.34
CA THR A 233 -15.07 16.59 14.44
C THR A 233 -14.47 17.89 13.92
N VAL A 234 -14.95 18.38 12.78
CA VAL A 234 -14.30 19.46 12.05
C VAL A 234 -15.30 20.52 11.60
N VAL A 235 -14.91 21.78 11.78
CA VAL A 235 -15.52 22.93 11.11
C VAL A 235 -14.48 23.52 10.16
N CYS A 236 -14.72 23.37 8.86
CA CYS A 236 -13.83 23.82 7.81
C CYS A 236 -14.29 25.15 7.22
N LYS A 237 -13.41 26.15 7.19
CA LYS A 237 -13.62 27.41 6.48
C LYS A 237 -12.66 27.48 5.28
N PRO A 238 -13.14 27.26 4.03
CA PRO A 238 -12.33 27.43 2.84
C PRO A 238 -12.07 28.91 2.55
N ALA A 239 -11.12 29.16 1.66
CA ALA A 239 -10.86 30.49 1.13
C ALA A 239 -12.06 30.98 0.28
N PRO A 240 -12.43 32.28 0.34
CA PRO A 240 -13.53 32.82 -0.46
C PRO A 240 -13.29 32.70 -1.97
N GLU A 241 -12.04 32.59 -2.41
CA GLU A 241 -11.70 32.45 -3.83
C GLU A 241 -11.99 31.05 -4.37
N THR A 242 -12.05 30.01 -3.53
CA THR A 242 -12.21 28.61 -3.99
C THR A 242 -13.09 27.75 -3.05
N PRO A 243 -14.35 28.14 -2.77
CA PRO A 243 -15.19 27.43 -1.82
C PRO A 243 -15.86 26.17 -2.40
N LEU A 244 -16.05 26.06 -3.72
CA LEU A 244 -16.83 24.99 -4.34
C LEU A 244 -16.18 23.62 -4.16
N CYS A 245 -14.85 23.53 -4.20
CA CYS A 245 -14.16 22.26 -3.94
C CYS A 245 -14.42 21.71 -2.53
N ALA A 246 -14.42 22.56 -1.51
CA ALA A 246 -14.70 22.14 -0.13
C ALA A 246 -16.17 21.71 0.05
N ILE A 247 -17.08 22.43 -0.61
CA ILE A 247 -18.51 22.08 -0.67
C ILE A 247 -18.71 20.72 -1.34
N ALA A 248 -18.08 20.47 -2.49
CA ALA A 248 -18.17 19.20 -3.18
C ALA A 248 -17.62 18.05 -2.31
N LEU A 249 -16.50 18.25 -1.60
CA LEU A 249 -15.98 17.26 -0.66
C LEU A 249 -16.97 16.94 0.48
N ALA A 250 -17.76 17.92 0.94
CA ALA A 250 -18.82 17.70 1.93
C ALA A 250 -20.01 16.91 1.37
N LYS A 251 -20.38 17.11 0.10
CA LYS A 251 -21.36 16.22 -0.58
C LYS A 251 -20.88 14.79 -0.66
N LEU A 252 -19.62 14.60 -1.03
CA LEU A 252 -19.02 13.26 -1.10
C LEU A 252 -18.93 12.62 0.29
N TRP A 253 -18.71 13.41 1.34
CA TRP A 253 -18.78 12.94 2.73
C TRP A 253 -20.18 12.51 3.14
N GLU A 254 -21.20 13.31 2.82
CA GLU A 254 -22.60 12.98 3.05
C GLU A 254 -22.98 11.65 2.37
N ARG A 255 -22.61 11.50 1.09
CA ARG A 255 -22.86 10.27 0.31
C ARG A 255 -22.10 9.06 0.82
N ALA A 256 -20.91 9.26 1.39
CA ALA A 256 -20.16 8.19 2.04
C ALA A 256 -20.83 7.71 3.35
N GLY A 257 -21.93 8.33 3.77
CA GLY A 257 -22.63 8.01 5.01
C GLY A 257 -21.94 8.62 6.24
N GLY A 258 -21.28 9.77 6.06
CA GLY A 258 -20.65 10.53 7.13
C GLY A 258 -21.66 11.01 8.18
N PRO A 259 -21.41 10.81 9.49
CA PRO A 259 -22.33 11.28 10.52
C PRO A 259 -22.49 12.79 10.51
N LYS A 260 -23.72 13.25 10.80
CA LYS A 260 -24.06 14.66 10.89
C LYS A 260 -23.18 15.37 11.92
N GLY A 261 -22.69 16.56 11.57
CA GLY A 261 -21.85 17.38 12.44
C GLY A 261 -20.38 16.96 12.52
N VAL A 262 -19.98 15.79 12.01
CA VAL A 262 -18.55 15.38 12.02
C VAL A 262 -17.73 16.23 11.05
N PHE A 263 -18.27 16.55 9.88
CA PHE A 263 -17.67 17.47 8.92
C PHE A 263 -18.67 18.57 8.61
N ASN A 264 -18.26 19.82 8.81
CA ASN A 264 -19.03 21.01 8.51
C ASN A 264 -18.18 21.96 7.65
N VAL A 265 -18.82 22.66 6.71
CA VAL A 265 -18.19 23.65 5.84
C VAL A 265 -18.89 24.99 6.03
N VAL A 266 -18.14 26.02 6.41
CA VAL A 266 -18.60 27.39 6.65
C VAL A 266 -17.93 28.31 5.63
N THR A 267 -18.70 28.72 4.62
CA THR A 267 -18.26 29.68 3.59
C THR A 267 -18.45 31.11 4.06
N SER A 268 -17.53 32.00 3.71
CA SER A 268 -17.64 33.41 4.07
C SER A 268 -16.85 34.27 3.09
N GLY A 269 -17.42 35.40 2.69
CA GLY A 269 -16.75 36.39 1.86
C GLY A 269 -15.62 37.11 2.60
N TRP A 270 -14.99 38.07 1.92
CA TRP A 270 -13.87 38.84 2.49
C TRP A 270 -14.26 39.62 3.75
N GLU A 271 -15.47 40.19 3.79
CA GLU A 271 -15.98 40.97 4.92
C GLU A 271 -16.14 40.11 6.19
N ASN A 272 -16.76 38.94 6.07
CA ASN A 272 -16.98 38.03 7.21
C ASN A 272 -15.77 37.16 7.55
N THR A 273 -14.77 37.07 6.67
CA THR A 273 -13.62 36.17 6.86
C THR A 273 -12.89 36.36 8.20
N PRO A 274 -12.55 37.60 8.63
CA PRO A 274 -11.95 37.85 9.93
C PRO A 274 -12.87 37.49 11.11
N LEU A 275 -14.18 37.73 10.98
CA LEU A 275 -15.16 37.47 12.02
C LEU A 275 -15.33 35.96 12.25
N VAL A 276 -15.48 35.17 11.18
CA VAL A 276 -15.55 33.71 11.23
C VAL A 276 -14.27 33.09 11.79
N GLY A 277 -13.10 33.55 11.34
CA GLY A 277 -11.81 33.09 11.87
C GLY A 277 -11.62 33.45 13.35
N GLY A 278 -12.04 34.65 13.74
CA GLY A 278 -12.02 35.11 15.12
C GLY A 278 -12.92 34.28 16.04
N GLU A 279 -14.12 33.92 15.59
CA GLU A 279 -15.02 33.02 16.33
C GLU A 279 -14.38 31.65 16.54
N MET A 280 -13.78 31.05 15.50
CA MET A 280 -13.06 29.78 15.60
C MET A 280 -11.90 29.83 16.62
N CYS A 281 -11.26 31.00 16.78
CA CYS A 281 -10.20 31.21 17.78
C CYS A 281 -10.75 31.44 19.19
N LYS A 282 -11.87 32.14 19.34
CA LYS A 282 -12.41 32.54 20.65
C LYS A 282 -13.27 31.46 21.30
N ASN A 283 -13.95 30.63 20.49
CA ASN A 283 -14.89 29.65 20.99
C ASN A 283 -14.20 28.51 21.77
N MET A 284 -14.61 28.27 23.02
CA MET A 284 -14.00 27.28 23.90
C MET A 284 -14.25 25.82 23.50
N MET A 285 -15.24 25.56 22.64
CA MET A 285 -15.51 24.22 22.13
C MET A 285 -14.45 23.76 21.12
N VAL A 286 -13.82 24.69 20.41
CA VAL A 286 -12.69 24.40 19.50
C VAL A 286 -11.44 24.14 20.32
N LYS A 287 -10.81 22.97 20.09
CA LYS A 287 -9.62 22.50 20.83
C LYS A 287 -8.33 22.58 20.02
N HIS A 288 -8.45 22.55 18.69
CA HIS A 288 -7.32 22.64 17.78
C HIS A 288 -7.69 23.52 16.58
N LEU A 289 -6.84 24.49 16.25
CA LEU A 289 -6.93 25.24 15.00
C LEU A 289 -5.80 24.81 14.05
N SER A 290 -6.16 24.41 12.83
CA SER A 290 -5.24 24.09 11.75
C SER A 290 -5.41 25.10 10.62
N PHE A 291 -4.36 25.87 10.34
CA PHE A 291 -4.36 26.93 9.34
C PHE A 291 -3.26 26.71 8.31
N THR A 292 -3.58 27.00 7.05
CA THR A 292 -2.58 27.17 6.01
C THR A 292 -2.84 28.49 5.29
N GLY A 293 -1.83 29.33 5.14
CA GLY A 293 -1.97 30.66 4.52
C GLY A 293 -0.78 31.57 4.84
N SER A 294 -1.01 32.88 4.87
CA SER A 294 0.09 33.84 5.06
C SER A 294 0.61 33.86 6.50
N THR A 295 1.90 34.17 6.65
CA THR A 295 2.55 34.30 7.97
C THR A 295 1.89 35.38 8.83
N ALA A 296 1.47 36.49 8.23
CA ALA A 296 0.78 37.57 8.93
C ALA A 296 -0.52 37.10 9.59
N VAL A 297 -1.38 36.39 8.83
CA VAL A 297 -2.64 35.85 9.37
C VAL A 297 -2.36 34.74 10.39
N GLY A 298 -1.37 33.88 10.13
CA GLY A 298 -0.96 32.83 11.07
C GLY A 298 -0.56 33.38 12.44
N ARG A 299 0.18 34.50 12.49
CA ARG A 299 0.52 35.20 13.74
C ARG A 299 -0.72 35.68 14.47
N VAL A 300 -1.65 36.33 13.77
CA VAL A 300 -2.91 36.81 14.36
C VAL A 300 -3.72 35.65 14.96
N LEU A 301 -3.93 34.58 14.18
CA LEU A 301 -4.69 33.40 14.62
C LEU A 301 -4.02 32.73 15.83
N ASN A 302 -2.69 32.62 15.85
CA ASN A 302 -1.96 32.01 16.95
C ASN A 302 -2.05 32.85 18.23
N THR A 303 -1.95 34.18 18.11
CA THR A 303 -2.15 35.11 19.24
C THR A 303 -3.55 34.99 19.81
N GLU A 304 -4.58 34.95 18.96
CA GLU A 304 -5.96 34.79 19.42
C GLU A 304 -6.19 33.40 20.06
N CYS A 305 -5.65 32.33 19.49
CA CYS A 305 -5.73 30.98 20.05
C CYS A 305 -5.03 30.84 21.40
N ALA A 306 -3.96 31.60 21.65
CA ALA A 306 -3.23 31.58 22.92
C ALA A 306 -4.12 32.00 24.10
N ARG A 307 -5.13 32.84 23.88
CA ARG A 307 -6.10 33.25 24.93
C ARG A 307 -6.86 32.07 25.53
N THR A 308 -7.00 30.97 24.77
CA THR A 308 -7.72 29.76 25.17
C THR A 308 -6.83 28.50 25.14
N ILE A 309 -5.51 28.67 24.95
CA ILE A 309 -4.48 27.63 24.94
C ILE A 309 -4.83 26.48 23.98
N LYS A 310 -5.39 26.81 22.79
CA LYS A 310 -5.65 25.78 21.78
C LYS A 310 -4.34 25.28 21.18
N LYS A 311 -4.33 24.01 20.79
CA LYS A 311 -3.28 23.52 19.89
C LYS A 311 -3.40 24.25 18.55
N THR A 312 -2.28 24.67 17.99
CA THR A 312 -2.23 25.27 16.65
C THR A 312 -1.35 24.43 15.73
N SER A 313 -1.76 24.29 14.47
CA SER A 313 -0.93 23.74 13.39
C SER A 313 -0.93 24.75 12.25
N LEU A 314 0.24 25.32 11.98
CA LEU A 314 0.38 26.47 11.09
C LEU A 314 1.36 26.12 9.96
N GLU A 315 0.86 26.10 8.73
CA GLU A 315 1.69 26.01 7.53
C GLU A 315 1.64 27.38 6.85
N LEU A 316 2.73 28.13 6.93
CA LEU A 316 2.76 29.56 6.62
C LEU A 316 3.56 29.86 5.33
N GLY A 317 3.85 31.14 5.09
CA GLY A 317 4.66 31.57 3.95
C GLY A 317 6.07 31.01 4.01
N GLY A 318 6.61 30.68 2.84
CA GLY A 318 7.98 30.22 2.66
C GLY A 318 8.83 31.26 1.95
N ASN A 319 10.15 31.06 1.94
CA ASN A 319 11.06 31.77 1.05
C ASN A 319 12.14 30.79 0.57
N ALA A 320 11.68 29.78 -0.18
CA ALA A 320 12.45 28.60 -0.47
C ALA A 320 13.68 28.91 -1.31
N SER A 321 14.82 28.34 -0.90
CA SER A 321 16.06 28.36 -1.66
C SER A 321 16.08 27.24 -2.69
N PHE A 322 16.65 27.50 -3.86
CA PHE A 322 16.96 26.50 -4.89
C PHE A 322 18.40 26.69 -5.31
N ILE A 323 19.29 25.77 -4.94
CA ILE A 323 20.74 25.93 -5.07
C ILE A 323 21.27 25.00 -6.17
N VAL A 324 22.07 25.52 -7.08
CA VAL A 324 22.69 24.75 -8.16
C VAL A 324 24.20 24.97 -8.12
N PHE A 325 24.93 23.93 -7.71
CA PHE A 325 26.39 23.95 -7.66
C PHE A 325 26.99 23.73 -9.06
N GLU A 326 28.26 24.08 -9.21
CA GLU A 326 29.05 23.95 -10.43
C GLU A 326 29.14 22.52 -10.98
N ASP A 327 29.01 21.53 -10.10
CA ASP A 327 29.06 20.10 -10.40
C ASP A 327 27.67 19.48 -10.63
N ALA A 328 26.60 20.28 -10.57
CA ALA A 328 25.24 19.80 -10.73
C ALA A 328 24.98 19.30 -12.16
N ASP A 329 24.24 18.19 -12.28
CA ASP A 329 23.59 17.82 -13.53
C ASP A 329 22.59 18.92 -13.94
N LEU A 330 22.96 19.64 -15.00
CA LEU A 330 22.27 20.83 -15.46
C LEU A 330 20.83 20.54 -15.91
N GLU A 331 20.63 19.43 -16.62
CA GLU A 331 19.32 19.05 -17.14
C GLU A 331 18.36 18.72 -15.99
N LYS A 332 18.84 17.96 -15.00
CA LYS A 332 18.05 17.64 -13.80
C LYS A 332 17.75 18.88 -12.98
N ALA A 333 18.73 19.78 -12.79
CA ALA A 333 18.53 21.02 -12.06
C ALA A 333 17.50 21.92 -12.74
N VAL A 334 17.54 22.04 -14.07
CA VAL A 334 16.54 22.80 -14.85
C VAL A 334 15.16 22.17 -14.73
N ALA A 335 15.00 20.87 -14.95
CA ALA A 335 13.71 20.18 -14.83
C ALA A 335 13.14 20.30 -13.39
N GLY A 336 14.03 20.19 -12.40
CA GLY A 336 13.72 20.42 -11.00
C GLY A 336 13.23 21.83 -10.70
N LEU A 337 13.88 22.84 -11.27
CA LEU A 337 13.47 24.23 -11.11
C LEU A 337 12.13 24.47 -11.79
N ILE A 338 11.91 23.96 -13.01
CA ILE A 338 10.64 24.10 -13.73
C ILE A 338 9.48 23.58 -12.87
N THR A 339 9.60 22.35 -12.35
CA THR A 339 8.56 21.73 -11.51
C THR A 339 8.38 22.39 -10.13
N SER A 340 9.43 23.00 -9.58
CA SER A 340 9.36 23.65 -8.26
C SER A 340 8.95 25.12 -8.33
N LYS A 341 9.30 25.86 -9.38
CA LYS A 341 9.04 27.30 -9.50
C LYS A 341 7.74 27.62 -10.22
N PHE A 342 7.39 26.84 -11.24
CA PHE A 342 6.35 27.24 -12.20
C PHE A 342 5.09 26.37 -12.15
N ARG A 343 5.08 25.28 -11.36
CA ARG A 343 3.87 24.52 -11.06
C ARG A 343 2.79 25.44 -10.48
N SER A 344 1.55 25.32 -10.97
CA SER A 344 0.43 26.20 -10.62
C SER A 344 0.80 27.70 -10.72
N SER A 345 1.60 28.04 -11.73
CA SER A 345 2.11 29.39 -12.01
C SER A 345 2.89 30.01 -10.85
N GLY A 346 3.55 29.17 -10.03
CA GLY A 346 4.37 29.61 -8.89
C GLY A 346 3.60 29.92 -7.61
N GLN A 347 2.32 29.52 -7.54
CA GLN A 347 1.42 29.82 -6.43
C GLN A 347 1.35 28.70 -5.38
N THR A 348 2.50 28.12 -5.02
CA THR A 348 2.56 27.09 -3.97
C THR A 348 3.56 27.49 -2.89
N CYS A 349 3.27 27.20 -1.63
CA CYS A 349 4.11 27.60 -0.49
C CYS A 349 5.53 26.98 -0.51
N VAL A 350 5.72 25.90 -1.27
CA VAL A 350 7.02 25.24 -1.46
C VAL A 350 7.72 25.64 -2.75
N CYS A 351 7.19 26.64 -3.47
CA CYS A 351 7.80 27.10 -4.71
C CYS A 351 9.17 27.73 -4.45
N ALA A 352 10.13 27.45 -5.33
CA ALA A 352 11.42 28.13 -5.31
C ALA A 352 11.19 29.66 -5.40
N ASN A 353 11.84 30.43 -4.54
CA ASN A 353 11.72 31.89 -4.57
C ASN A 353 13.08 32.55 -4.78
N ARG A 354 14.12 32.04 -4.10
CA ARG A 354 15.52 32.47 -4.25
C ARG A 354 16.32 31.36 -4.95
N ILE A 355 16.71 31.59 -6.19
CA ILE A 355 17.38 30.56 -7.00
C ILE A 355 18.87 30.91 -7.08
N TYR A 356 19.66 30.25 -6.26
CA TYR A 356 21.10 30.40 -6.20
C TYR A 356 21.76 29.50 -7.22
N VAL A 357 22.60 30.05 -8.08
CA VAL A 357 23.32 29.30 -9.11
C VAL A 357 24.79 29.69 -9.04
N HIS A 358 25.67 28.69 -9.03
CA HIS A 358 27.11 28.95 -8.92
C HIS A 358 27.56 29.81 -10.11
N SER A 359 28.35 30.86 -9.83
CA SER A 359 28.72 31.88 -10.82
C SER A 359 29.33 31.32 -12.10
N SER A 360 30.07 30.21 -12.01
CA SER A 360 30.70 29.55 -13.17
C SER A 360 29.72 28.93 -14.18
N ILE A 361 28.45 28.69 -13.80
CA ILE A 361 27.45 28.04 -14.64
C ILE A 361 26.17 28.86 -14.84
N ILE A 362 26.05 30.06 -14.24
CA ILE A 362 24.79 30.81 -14.20
C ILE A 362 24.23 31.16 -15.58
N ASP A 363 25.07 31.55 -16.54
CA ASP A 363 24.62 31.86 -17.90
C ASP A 363 24.14 30.59 -18.63
N LYS A 364 24.91 29.49 -18.53
CA LYS A 364 24.51 28.18 -19.10
C LYS A 364 23.18 27.69 -18.50
N PHE A 365 23.01 27.88 -17.20
CA PHE A 365 21.78 27.54 -16.49
C PHE A 365 20.60 28.39 -16.94
N ALA A 366 20.80 29.71 -17.11
CA ALA A 366 19.76 30.61 -17.58
C ALA A 366 19.28 30.25 -18.99
N ASP A 367 20.21 29.98 -19.92
CA ASP A 367 19.89 29.58 -21.29
C ASP A 367 19.17 28.22 -21.33
N ALA A 368 19.67 27.23 -20.57
CA ALA A 368 19.06 25.91 -20.48
C ALA A 368 17.66 25.98 -19.86
N LEU A 369 17.47 26.83 -18.84
CA LEU A 369 16.17 27.08 -18.23
C LEU A 369 15.19 27.71 -19.23
N ALA A 370 15.61 28.73 -19.98
CA ALA A 370 14.79 29.37 -21.01
C ALA A 370 14.33 28.36 -22.07
N GLN A 371 15.23 27.50 -22.55
CA GLN A 371 14.89 26.42 -23.49
C GLN A 371 13.94 25.39 -22.87
N GLY A 372 14.18 24.99 -21.62
CA GLY A 372 13.32 24.09 -20.87
C GLY A 372 11.91 24.65 -20.73
N LEU A 373 11.77 25.93 -20.36
CA LEU A 373 10.48 26.63 -20.25
C LEU A 373 9.73 26.65 -21.59
N LYS A 374 10.42 27.00 -22.68
CA LYS A 374 9.85 27.02 -24.04
C LYS A 374 9.37 25.64 -24.49
N LYS A 375 10.06 24.57 -24.09
CA LYS A 375 9.70 23.18 -24.41
C LYS A 375 8.58 22.65 -23.52
N THR A 376 8.53 23.06 -22.26
CA THR A 376 7.60 22.49 -21.27
C THR A 376 6.24 23.15 -21.31
N PHE A 377 6.16 24.48 -21.43
CA PHE A 377 4.90 25.19 -21.24
C PHE A 377 4.12 25.40 -22.53
N VAL A 378 2.86 24.98 -22.49
CA VAL A 378 1.86 25.22 -23.51
C VAL A 378 0.82 26.15 -22.90
N TYR A 379 0.64 27.31 -23.54
CA TYR A 379 -0.28 28.35 -23.11
C TYR A 379 -1.58 28.29 -23.91
N GLY A 380 -2.68 28.69 -23.29
CA GLY A 380 -4.00 28.71 -23.93
C GLY A 380 -5.13 28.64 -22.90
N SER A 381 -6.28 28.14 -23.34
CA SER A 381 -7.42 27.92 -22.45
C SER A 381 -7.08 26.91 -21.36
N VAL A 382 -7.41 27.23 -20.10
CA VAL A 382 -7.22 26.35 -18.94
C VAL A 382 -8.01 25.03 -19.04
N TRP A 383 -8.97 24.96 -19.97
CA TRP A 383 -9.78 23.77 -20.25
C TRP A 383 -9.20 22.88 -21.34
N ASP A 384 -8.24 23.37 -22.13
CA ASP A 384 -7.55 22.56 -23.13
C ASP A 384 -6.65 21.54 -22.42
N ARG A 385 -6.76 20.26 -22.80
CA ARG A 385 -5.98 19.16 -22.23
C ARG A 385 -4.49 19.23 -22.57
N ASN A 386 -4.09 20.04 -23.56
CA ASN A 386 -2.69 20.27 -23.89
C ASN A 386 -2.06 21.43 -23.10
N VAL A 387 -2.88 22.29 -22.50
CA VAL A 387 -2.42 23.45 -21.72
C VAL A 387 -2.02 23.01 -20.32
N ASN A 388 -0.90 23.53 -19.83
CA ASN A 388 -0.32 23.15 -18.54
C ASN A 388 0.22 24.34 -17.73
N PHE A 389 -0.10 25.57 -18.15
CA PHE A 389 0.23 26.79 -17.42
C PHE A 389 -0.98 27.74 -17.44
N GLY A 390 -1.36 28.28 -16.28
CA GLY A 390 -2.58 29.08 -16.12
C GLY A 390 -2.35 30.49 -15.56
N PRO A 391 -3.42 31.28 -15.39
CA PRO A 391 -3.35 32.57 -14.72
C PRO A 391 -2.98 32.47 -13.24
N LEU A 392 -2.63 33.63 -12.67
CA LEU A 392 -2.66 33.87 -11.24
C LEU A 392 -4.10 34.01 -10.74
N TYR A 393 -4.32 33.75 -9.45
CA TYR A 393 -5.66 33.70 -8.86
C TYR A 393 -6.41 35.04 -8.84
N SER A 394 -5.71 36.18 -9.00
CA SER A 394 -6.34 37.51 -8.98
C SER A 394 -5.40 38.62 -9.48
N GLY A 395 -5.97 39.80 -9.76
CA GLY A 395 -5.19 40.99 -10.10
C GLY A 395 -4.25 41.46 -8.98
N LYS A 396 -4.53 41.14 -7.72
CA LYS A 396 -3.60 41.41 -6.59
C LYS A 396 -2.31 40.62 -6.73
N ALA A 397 -2.38 39.39 -7.23
CA ALA A 397 -1.22 38.56 -7.48
C ALA A 397 -0.36 39.13 -8.62
N ILE A 398 -1.01 39.62 -9.68
CA ILE A 398 -0.33 40.32 -10.79
C ILE A 398 0.41 41.54 -10.28
N ALA A 399 -0.26 42.41 -9.52
CA ALA A 399 0.35 43.61 -8.97
C ALA A 399 1.61 43.29 -8.12
N LYS A 400 1.58 42.19 -7.37
CA LYS A 400 2.75 41.74 -6.59
C LYS A 400 3.90 41.26 -7.48
N VAL A 401 3.59 40.45 -8.49
CA VAL A 401 4.58 39.97 -9.47
C VAL A 401 5.23 41.15 -10.22
N GLU A 402 4.42 42.11 -10.67
CA GLU A 402 4.91 43.31 -11.33
C GLU A 402 5.75 44.19 -10.42
N SER A 403 5.38 44.33 -9.15
CA SER A 403 6.16 45.07 -8.15
C SER A 403 7.52 44.43 -7.90
N HIS A 404 7.59 43.09 -7.71
CA HIS A 404 8.86 42.38 -7.53
C HIS A 404 9.75 42.46 -8.77
N LEU A 405 9.16 42.36 -9.96
CA LEU A 405 9.91 42.51 -11.21
C LEU A 405 10.45 43.95 -11.36
N GLY A 406 9.62 44.95 -11.08
CA GLY A 406 10.01 46.37 -11.11
C GLY A 406 11.18 46.67 -10.18
N ASP A 407 11.08 46.26 -8.91
CA ASP A 407 12.16 46.43 -7.91
C ASP A 407 13.48 45.80 -8.37
N ALA A 408 13.43 44.59 -8.94
CA ALA A 408 14.62 43.92 -9.44
C ALA A 408 15.25 44.69 -10.61
N LEU A 409 14.44 45.17 -11.56
CA LEU A 409 14.91 45.93 -12.73
C LEU A 409 15.51 47.29 -12.33
N GLU A 410 14.87 48.01 -11.41
CA GLU A 410 15.39 49.28 -10.86
C GLU A 410 16.76 49.10 -10.18
N LYS A 411 16.99 47.93 -9.57
CA LYS A 411 18.27 47.56 -8.93
C LYS A 411 19.27 46.89 -9.88
N GLY A 412 19.00 46.91 -11.18
CA GLY A 412 19.93 46.48 -12.23
C GLY A 412 19.88 44.99 -12.59
N ALA A 413 18.81 44.28 -12.23
CA ALA A 413 18.51 42.97 -12.82
C ALA A 413 18.04 43.12 -14.28
N THR A 414 18.06 42.04 -15.04
CA THR A 414 17.61 42.02 -16.44
C THR A 414 16.72 40.81 -16.71
N VAL A 415 15.64 40.99 -17.49
CA VAL A 415 14.83 39.88 -17.98
C VAL A 415 15.61 39.12 -19.04
N HIS A 416 15.79 37.82 -18.84
CA HIS A 416 16.49 36.93 -19.76
C HIS A 416 15.52 36.11 -20.64
N TYR A 417 14.38 35.71 -20.08
CA TYR A 417 13.30 35.02 -20.79
C TYR A 417 11.94 35.43 -20.22
N GLY A 418 10.90 35.42 -21.04
CA GLY A 418 9.54 35.80 -20.64
C GLY A 418 9.32 37.31 -20.70
N GLY A 419 8.48 37.85 -19.82
CA GLY A 419 8.08 39.25 -19.83
C GLY A 419 6.59 39.42 -19.57
N LYS A 420 5.99 40.47 -20.14
CA LYS A 420 4.53 40.68 -20.06
C LYS A 420 3.87 40.22 -21.36
N ASP A 421 2.82 39.43 -21.23
CA ASP A 421 1.91 39.07 -22.32
C ASP A 421 0.48 39.10 -21.80
N SER A 422 -0.27 40.13 -22.17
CA SER A 422 -1.66 40.33 -21.75
C SER A 422 -2.67 39.61 -22.65
N SER A 423 -2.23 38.94 -23.73
CA SER A 423 -3.13 38.32 -24.71
C SER A 423 -3.87 37.09 -24.17
N LEU A 424 -3.37 36.49 -23.09
CA LEU A 424 -3.92 35.27 -22.47
C LEU A 424 -4.87 35.54 -21.29
N GLY A 425 -5.13 36.80 -20.96
CA GLY A 425 -6.11 37.21 -19.95
C GLY A 425 -5.57 38.18 -18.91
N PRO A 426 -6.45 38.86 -18.15
CA PRO A 426 -6.09 39.92 -17.20
C PRO A 426 -5.21 39.46 -16.03
N ASN A 427 -5.34 38.20 -15.61
CA ASN A 427 -4.54 37.64 -14.51
C ASN A 427 -3.44 36.70 -15.00
N PHE A 428 -3.10 36.74 -16.29
CA PHE A 428 -2.04 35.90 -16.84
C PHE A 428 -0.67 36.59 -16.74
N PHE A 429 0.37 35.82 -16.37
CA PHE A 429 1.75 36.27 -16.40
C PHE A 429 2.64 35.10 -16.88
N PRO A 430 3.41 35.24 -17.96
CA PRO A 430 4.19 34.13 -18.49
C PRO A 430 5.38 33.79 -17.59
N ALA A 431 5.87 32.56 -17.72
CA ALA A 431 7.08 32.12 -17.04
C ALA A 431 8.26 33.04 -17.39
N THR A 432 8.86 33.67 -16.38
CA THR A 432 9.88 34.71 -16.57
C THR A 432 11.15 34.39 -15.79
N VAL A 433 12.30 34.53 -16.44
CA VAL A 433 13.65 34.34 -15.87
C VAL A 433 14.34 35.69 -15.77
N VAL A 434 14.82 36.03 -14.59
CA VAL A 434 15.48 37.31 -14.28
C VAL A 434 16.91 37.02 -13.82
N LYS A 435 17.90 37.60 -14.51
CA LYS A 435 19.32 37.51 -14.14
C LYS A 435 19.75 38.72 -13.33
N GLY A 436 20.79 38.55 -12.52
CA GLY A 436 21.39 39.64 -11.73
C GLY A 436 20.68 39.87 -10.39
N GLY A 437 20.10 38.82 -9.80
CA GLY A 437 19.49 38.92 -8.48
C GLY A 437 20.52 39.33 -7.42
N LYS A 438 20.15 40.31 -6.58
CA LYS A 438 20.98 40.85 -5.50
C LYS A 438 20.27 40.72 -4.15
N ARG A 439 21.05 40.78 -3.08
CA ARG A 439 20.60 40.61 -1.69
C ARG A 439 19.60 41.68 -1.21
N ASP A 440 19.63 42.86 -1.81
CA ASP A 440 18.81 44.04 -1.48
C ASP A 440 17.49 44.11 -2.28
N MET A 441 17.20 43.13 -3.14
CA MET A 441 15.96 43.06 -3.90
C MET A 441 14.82 42.45 -3.07
N ALA A 442 13.59 42.89 -3.30
CA ALA A 442 12.40 42.54 -2.49
C ALA A 442 12.16 41.02 -2.39
N PHE A 443 12.39 40.26 -3.47
CA PHE A 443 12.19 38.79 -3.46
C PHE A 443 13.11 38.06 -2.47
N MET A 444 14.19 38.68 -1.98
CA MET A 444 15.06 38.09 -0.97
C MET A 444 14.40 38.02 0.40
N THR A 445 13.43 38.90 0.70
CA THR A 445 12.71 38.97 1.97
C THR A 445 11.19 38.88 1.82
N GLU A 446 10.69 38.67 0.60
CA GLU A 446 9.28 38.49 0.29
C GLU A 446 9.03 37.29 -0.63
N GLU A 447 7.97 36.53 -0.34
CA GLU A 447 7.51 35.45 -1.21
C GLU A 447 6.78 36.02 -2.43
N THR A 448 7.31 35.78 -3.63
CA THR A 448 6.74 36.34 -4.88
C THR A 448 5.36 35.76 -5.20
N PHE A 449 5.16 34.46 -4.93
CA PHE A 449 3.93 33.72 -5.22
C PHE A 449 3.42 33.85 -6.67
N GLY A 450 4.37 33.86 -7.62
CA GLY A 450 4.13 33.96 -9.05
C GLY A 450 5.32 33.47 -9.87
N PRO A 451 5.22 33.48 -11.21
CA PRO A 451 6.11 32.74 -12.09
C PRO A 451 7.39 33.51 -12.46
N LEU A 452 8.09 34.05 -11.45
CA LEU A 452 9.38 34.72 -11.60
C LEU A 452 10.52 33.86 -11.03
N ALA A 453 11.51 33.54 -11.86
CA ALA A 453 12.74 32.88 -11.46
C ALA A 453 13.89 33.90 -11.37
N PHE A 454 14.17 34.41 -10.16
CA PHE A 454 15.29 35.30 -9.91
C PHE A 454 16.57 34.50 -9.66
N LEU A 455 17.54 34.59 -10.59
CA LEU A 455 18.83 33.92 -10.49
C LEU A 455 19.83 34.79 -9.73
N VAL A 456 20.35 34.24 -8.63
CA VAL A 456 21.31 34.88 -7.71
C VAL A 456 22.66 34.15 -7.82
N PRO A 457 23.74 34.83 -8.19
CA PRO A 457 25.06 34.21 -8.23
C PRO A 457 25.60 33.92 -6.82
N PHE A 458 26.41 32.88 -6.70
CA PHE A 458 27.23 32.61 -5.51
C PHE A 458 28.54 31.93 -5.91
N ASP A 459 29.57 32.04 -5.08
CA ASP A 459 30.92 31.52 -5.41
C ASP A 459 31.40 30.42 -4.45
N SER A 460 30.80 30.28 -3.26
CA SER A 460 31.21 29.26 -2.28
C SER A 460 30.04 28.55 -1.60
N GLU A 461 30.28 27.31 -1.18
CA GLU A 461 29.32 26.50 -0.42
C GLU A 461 28.93 27.18 0.89
N GLU A 462 29.89 27.75 1.61
CA GLU A 462 29.68 28.41 2.89
C GLU A 462 28.80 29.66 2.74
N GLU A 463 29.04 30.44 1.68
CA GLU A 463 28.22 31.62 1.37
C GLU A 463 26.77 31.22 1.09
N VAL A 464 26.54 30.30 0.17
CA VAL A 464 25.18 29.96 -0.25
C VAL A 464 24.38 29.27 0.85
N VAL A 465 25.02 28.46 1.69
CA VAL A 465 24.36 27.85 2.87
C VAL A 465 23.95 28.93 3.87
N ARG A 466 24.81 29.92 4.12
CA ARG A 466 24.49 31.06 5.01
C ARG A 466 23.31 31.86 4.45
N GLU A 467 23.33 32.19 3.16
CA GLU A 467 22.24 32.92 2.49
C GLU A 467 20.93 32.13 2.51
N ALA A 468 20.97 30.84 2.20
CA ALA A 468 19.80 29.97 2.24
C ALA A 468 19.17 29.94 3.64
N ASN A 469 19.98 29.86 4.69
CA ASN A 469 19.56 29.85 6.10
C ASN A 469 18.99 31.18 6.59
N ASN A 470 19.42 32.31 6.03
CA ASN A 470 18.92 33.64 6.34
C ASN A 470 17.55 33.95 5.69
N ALA A 471 16.75 32.94 5.38
CA ALA A 471 15.44 33.07 4.74
C ALA A 471 14.47 33.87 5.63
N ARG A 472 13.91 34.95 5.10
CA ARG A 472 12.94 35.80 5.81
C ARG A 472 11.69 36.09 4.97
N VAL A 473 10.58 36.34 5.67
CA VAL A 473 9.37 37.00 5.14
C VAL A 473 9.05 38.18 6.05
N GLY A 474 9.39 39.39 5.61
CA GLY A 474 9.46 40.56 6.50
C GLY A 474 10.45 40.31 7.64
N ASP A 475 10.03 40.57 8.89
CA ASP A 475 10.86 40.34 10.08
C ASP A 475 10.92 38.87 10.52
N ALA A 476 10.07 37.99 9.97
CA ALA A 476 9.96 36.60 10.40
C ALA A 476 10.99 35.72 9.69
N GLU A 477 11.75 34.95 10.46
CA GLU A 477 12.55 33.84 9.94
C GLU A 477 11.63 32.71 9.48
N VAL A 478 11.86 32.20 8.27
CA VAL A 478 11.02 31.17 7.66
C VAL A 478 11.84 29.96 7.24
N GLY A 479 11.18 28.80 7.13
CA GLY A 479 11.88 27.55 6.87
C GLY A 479 10.99 26.41 6.44
N LEU A 480 10.32 26.58 5.30
CA LEU A 480 9.33 25.61 4.82
C LEU A 480 9.92 24.56 3.85
N ALA A 481 10.69 24.99 2.85
CA ALA A 481 11.31 24.13 1.86
C ALA A 481 12.64 24.72 1.38
N SER A 482 13.57 23.86 0.99
CA SER A 482 14.83 24.20 0.32
C SER A 482 15.24 23.08 -0.63
N TYR A 483 15.90 23.42 -1.74
CA TYR A 483 16.35 22.47 -2.77
C TYR A 483 17.83 22.75 -3.09
N PHE A 484 18.61 21.71 -3.36
CA PHE A 484 19.98 21.87 -3.87
C PHE A 484 20.34 20.73 -4.86
N TYR A 485 21.24 21.00 -5.80
CA TYR A 485 21.74 20.05 -6.81
C TYR A 485 23.28 20.07 -6.84
N THR A 486 23.87 18.88 -6.73
CA THR A 486 25.32 18.59 -6.73
C THR A 486 25.50 17.10 -7.02
N GLU A 487 26.60 16.71 -7.65
CA GLU A 487 27.01 15.31 -7.82
C GLU A 487 28.03 14.87 -6.75
N ASP A 488 28.59 15.81 -5.96
CA ASP A 488 29.42 15.53 -4.79
C ASP A 488 28.58 15.05 -3.60
N LEU A 489 28.72 13.76 -3.29
CA LEU A 489 28.10 13.12 -2.13
C LEU A 489 28.51 13.76 -0.79
N SER A 490 29.78 14.16 -0.66
CA SER A 490 30.30 14.78 0.57
C SER A 490 29.63 16.13 0.81
N ARG A 491 29.50 16.95 -0.25
CA ARG A 491 28.73 18.20 -0.23
C ARG A 491 27.28 17.96 0.15
N ALA A 492 26.64 16.94 -0.43
CA ALA A 492 25.26 16.59 -0.08
C ALA A 492 25.10 16.28 1.42
N PHE A 493 26.04 15.54 2.03
CA PHE A 493 26.03 15.29 3.48
C PHE A 493 26.30 16.55 4.32
N ARG A 494 27.27 17.40 3.92
CA ARG A 494 27.54 18.66 4.64
C ARG A 494 26.31 19.56 4.65
N ILE A 495 25.72 19.83 3.49
CA ILE A 495 24.55 20.73 3.37
C ILE A 495 23.34 20.19 4.15
N THR A 496 23.07 18.88 4.08
CA THR A 496 21.96 18.28 4.83
C THR A 496 22.18 18.29 6.34
N SER A 497 23.44 18.22 6.79
CA SER A 497 23.81 18.28 8.21
C SER A 497 23.83 19.70 8.79
N THR A 498 24.00 20.73 7.95
CA THR A 498 24.13 22.15 8.37
C THR A 498 22.76 22.82 8.62
N ARG A 499 21.68 22.04 8.69
CA ARG A 499 20.29 22.47 8.94
C ARG A 499 19.83 23.60 8.01
N LEU A 500 19.60 23.28 6.73
CA LEU A 500 18.76 24.14 5.90
C LEU A 500 17.31 24.17 6.45
N PRO A 501 16.70 25.35 6.61
CA PRO A 501 15.32 25.49 7.06
C PRO A 501 14.35 24.64 6.21
N GLY A 502 13.61 23.75 6.87
CA GLY A 502 12.56 22.94 6.25
C GLY A 502 13.06 21.95 5.19
N LEU A 503 14.23 21.32 5.38
CA LEU A 503 14.85 20.42 4.39
C LEU A 503 13.85 19.41 3.80
N ALA A 504 13.33 19.74 2.62
CA ALA A 504 12.64 18.84 1.71
C ALA A 504 13.72 18.26 0.80
N SER A 505 14.33 17.15 1.22
CA SER A 505 15.51 16.54 0.56
C SER A 505 15.36 16.36 -0.95
N LEU A 506 16.46 16.68 -1.66
CA LEU A 506 16.86 16.25 -3.02
C LEU A 506 15.69 15.89 -3.97
N LYS A 507 15.18 16.84 -4.76
CA LYS A 507 14.31 16.49 -5.89
C LYS A 507 15.16 15.99 -7.07
N LEU A 508 15.22 14.66 -7.25
CA LEU A 508 14.94 14.15 -8.60
C LEU A 508 13.39 14.16 -8.71
N PRO A 509 12.81 14.35 -9.90
CA PRO A 509 11.57 15.11 -10.10
C PRO A 509 10.35 14.72 -9.24
N SER A 510 9.79 15.75 -8.60
CA SER A 510 8.41 15.97 -8.11
C SER A 510 7.78 15.10 -6.99
N ASN A 511 7.16 15.84 -6.04
CA ASN A 511 6.12 15.51 -5.06
C ASN A 511 6.52 14.77 -3.76
N LEU A 512 7.03 15.60 -2.84
CA LEU A 512 7.41 15.29 -1.46
C LEU A 512 6.25 15.65 -0.50
N HIS A 513 5.46 14.65 -0.11
CA HIS A 513 4.78 14.54 1.20
C HIS A 513 4.33 13.08 1.45
N ILE A 514 4.31 12.25 0.40
CA ILE A 514 4.17 10.79 0.45
C ILE A 514 5.53 10.07 0.33
N GLN A 515 6.59 10.76 -0.10
CA GLN A 515 7.89 10.15 -0.41
C GLN A 515 8.89 10.03 0.74
N ALA A 516 8.63 10.60 1.92
CA ALA A 516 9.55 10.46 3.06
C ALA A 516 9.73 8.99 3.52
N PHE A 517 8.89 8.06 3.04
CA PHE A 517 9.06 6.62 3.25
C PHE A 517 9.60 5.86 2.02
N LYS A 518 9.60 6.46 0.81
CA LYS A 518 10.03 5.80 -0.44
C LYS A 518 11.54 5.82 -0.69
N ARG A 519 12.30 6.74 -0.10
CA ARG A 519 13.72 6.95 -0.47
C ARG A 519 14.77 6.39 0.49
N THR A 520 14.38 5.92 1.66
CA THR A 520 15.32 5.21 2.53
C THR A 520 15.51 3.75 2.07
N TYR A 521 14.61 3.23 1.22
CA TYR A 521 14.69 1.89 0.63
C TYR A 521 14.16 1.96 -0.80
N GLY A 522 15.03 1.94 -1.82
CA GLY A 522 14.68 2.12 -3.24
C GLY A 522 13.82 1.00 -3.85
N VAL A 523 12.62 0.76 -3.34
CA VAL A 523 11.70 -0.26 -3.85
C VAL A 523 10.31 0.35 -4.02
N SER A 524 9.90 0.63 -5.26
CA SER A 524 8.48 0.81 -5.57
C SER A 524 7.80 -0.55 -5.51
N VAL A 525 6.66 -0.59 -4.83
CA VAL A 525 5.86 -1.80 -4.65
C VAL A 525 4.46 -1.59 -5.19
N HIS A 526 3.81 -2.67 -5.62
CA HIS A 526 2.46 -2.67 -6.17
C HIS A 526 1.65 -3.84 -5.58
N SER A 527 0.33 -3.83 -5.80
CA SER A 527 -0.56 -4.92 -5.38
C SER A 527 -1.24 -5.54 -6.60
N ARG A 528 -1.49 -6.84 -6.56
CA ARG A 528 -2.19 -7.59 -7.60
C ARG A 528 -3.12 -8.63 -6.97
N GLY A 529 -4.42 -8.38 -7.04
CA GLY A 529 -5.40 -9.20 -6.31
C GLY A 529 -5.14 -9.15 -4.80
N ILE A 530 -5.07 -10.32 -4.17
CA ILE A 530 -4.79 -10.48 -2.73
C ILE A 530 -3.30 -10.33 -2.38
N PHE A 531 -2.41 -10.20 -3.36
CA PHE A 531 -0.97 -10.08 -3.15
C PHE A 531 -0.57 -8.61 -3.09
N HIS A 532 0.02 -8.19 -1.97
CA HIS A 532 0.36 -6.80 -1.68
C HIS A 532 1.88 -6.64 -1.57
N GLY A 533 2.37 -5.41 -1.77
CA GLY A 533 3.79 -5.09 -1.56
C GLY A 533 4.75 -5.77 -2.55
N LEU A 534 4.25 -6.25 -3.69
CA LEU A 534 5.05 -6.90 -4.72
C LEU A 534 6.04 -5.91 -5.35
N PRO A 535 7.26 -6.31 -5.70
CA PRO A 535 8.27 -5.40 -6.23
C PRO A 535 7.87 -4.91 -7.63
N THR A 536 8.37 -3.73 -7.97
CA THR A 536 8.41 -3.24 -9.35
C THR A 536 9.85 -3.26 -9.82
N TYR A 537 10.03 -3.41 -11.13
CA TYR A 537 11.35 -3.58 -11.74
C TYR A 537 11.70 -2.33 -12.54
N ALA A 538 12.99 -2.02 -12.61
CA ALA A 538 13.48 -0.91 -13.41
C ALA A 538 13.26 -1.17 -14.92
N ASP A 539 13.00 -0.11 -15.68
CA ASP A 539 12.65 -0.19 -17.11
C ASP A 539 13.73 -0.83 -18.00
N ASN A 540 14.97 -0.94 -17.49
CA ASN A 540 16.10 -1.56 -18.18
C ASN A 540 16.18 -3.08 -17.98
N ILE A 541 15.42 -3.68 -17.06
CA ILE A 541 15.37 -5.13 -16.86
C ILE A 541 14.38 -5.71 -17.88
N LYS A 542 14.84 -5.94 -19.11
CA LYS A 542 14.01 -6.42 -20.23
C LYS A 542 14.77 -7.44 -21.07
N GLY A 543 14.06 -8.23 -21.87
CA GLY A 543 14.70 -9.13 -22.84
C GLY A 543 15.34 -10.39 -22.26
N LEU A 544 14.96 -10.80 -21.05
CA LEU A 544 15.54 -11.95 -20.35
C LEU A 544 14.91 -13.26 -20.81
N THR A 545 15.66 -14.34 -20.61
CA THR A 545 15.24 -15.73 -20.86
C THR A 545 15.30 -16.56 -19.58
N ALA A 546 14.22 -17.30 -19.29
CA ALA A 546 14.11 -18.17 -18.12
C ALA A 546 14.06 -19.66 -18.51
N MET A 547 14.60 -20.52 -17.66
CA MET A 547 14.33 -21.96 -17.66
C MET A 547 13.74 -22.36 -16.31
N VAL A 548 12.54 -22.92 -16.33
CA VAL A 548 11.80 -23.34 -15.14
C VAL A 548 11.71 -24.86 -15.15
N THR A 549 12.45 -25.53 -14.27
CA THR A 549 12.37 -26.98 -14.10
C THR A 549 11.26 -27.35 -13.11
N GLY A 550 10.75 -28.59 -13.20
CA GLY A 550 9.57 -28.97 -12.40
C GLY A 550 8.35 -28.12 -12.78
N ALA A 551 8.26 -27.74 -14.06
CA ALA A 551 7.30 -26.77 -14.58
C ALA A 551 5.82 -27.13 -14.34
N ASN A 552 5.51 -28.42 -14.20
CA ASN A 552 4.17 -28.94 -13.88
C ASN A 552 3.89 -29.06 -12.36
N GLY A 553 4.87 -28.76 -11.51
CA GLY A 553 4.72 -28.74 -10.06
C GLY A 553 4.12 -27.42 -9.54
N ILE A 554 3.74 -27.38 -8.26
CA ILE A 554 3.05 -26.23 -7.65
C ILE A 554 3.88 -24.93 -7.79
N SER A 555 5.17 -24.99 -7.44
CA SER A 555 6.07 -23.84 -7.56
C SER A 555 6.31 -23.45 -9.02
N GLY A 556 6.69 -24.42 -9.87
CA GLY A 556 6.99 -24.20 -11.29
C GLY A 556 5.82 -23.58 -12.05
N THR A 557 4.63 -24.17 -11.97
CA THR A 557 3.39 -23.66 -12.59
C THR A 557 3.12 -22.21 -12.19
N ASN A 558 3.26 -21.88 -10.90
CA ASN A 558 2.95 -20.53 -10.42
C ASN A 558 4.05 -19.51 -10.75
N LEU A 559 5.33 -19.90 -10.78
CA LEU A 559 6.38 -19.03 -11.32
C LEU A 559 6.13 -18.73 -12.80
N ILE A 560 5.80 -19.74 -13.61
CA ILE A 560 5.52 -19.54 -15.04
C ILE A 560 4.39 -18.52 -15.23
N LYS A 561 3.34 -18.53 -14.41
CA LYS A 561 2.28 -17.50 -14.43
C LYS A 561 2.85 -16.10 -14.18
N VAL A 562 3.77 -15.94 -13.23
CA VAL A 562 4.42 -14.66 -12.92
C VAL A 562 5.27 -14.17 -14.10
N LEU A 563 6.14 -15.03 -14.63
CA LEU A 563 7.01 -14.69 -15.76
C LEU A 563 6.20 -14.41 -17.03
N ARG A 564 5.13 -15.19 -17.26
CA ARG A 564 4.20 -15.02 -18.38
C ARG A 564 3.60 -13.63 -18.36
N ASP A 565 3.22 -13.13 -17.19
CA ASP A 565 2.51 -11.87 -17.06
C ASP A 565 3.43 -10.63 -17.15
N ALA A 566 4.73 -10.81 -17.47
CA ALA A 566 5.70 -9.76 -17.73
C ALA A 566 6.49 -10.00 -19.05
N PRO A 567 5.83 -9.96 -20.22
CA PRO A 567 6.42 -10.29 -21.52
C PRO A 567 7.55 -9.34 -21.94
N GLU A 568 7.57 -8.10 -21.45
CA GLU A 568 8.66 -7.16 -21.67
C GLU A 568 9.95 -7.58 -20.95
N ARG A 569 9.81 -8.25 -19.81
CA ARG A 569 10.94 -8.79 -19.03
C ARG A 569 11.37 -10.14 -19.54
N TRP A 570 10.43 -11.05 -19.75
CA TRP A 570 10.69 -12.45 -20.08
C TRP A 570 10.23 -12.76 -21.50
N THR A 571 11.20 -12.71 -22.43
CA THR A 571 10.95 -12.90 -23.87
C THR A 571 10.93 -14.36 -24.30
N LYS A 572 11.50 -15.25 -23.48
CA LYS A 572 11.46 -16.70 -23.69
C LYS A 572 11.46 -17.43 -22.36
N ILE A 573 10.61 -18.43 -22.22
CA ILE A 573 10.47 -19.26 -21.02
C ILE A 573 10.51 -20.74 -21.44
N TYR A 574 11.55 -21.45 -21.03
CA TYR A 574 11.66 -22.90 -21.23
C TYR A 574 11.08 -23.63 -20.02
N CYS A 575 9.94 -24.27 -20.19
CA CYS A 575 9.29 -25.12 -19.20
C CYS A 575 9.86 -26.53 -19.29
N VAL A 576 10.60 -26.97 -18.27
CA VAL A 576 11.28 -28.28 -18.27
C VAL A 576 10.57 -29.23 -17.31
N SER A 577 9.98 -30.29 -17.86
CA SER A 577 9.26 -31.32 -17.11
C SER A 577 8.97 -32.52 -18.00
N ARG A 578 8.66 -33.69 -17.42
CA ARG A 578 8.26 -34.90 -18.17
C ARG A 578 6.97 -34.75 -18.96
N SER A 579 6.14 -33.78 -18.60
CA SER A 579 4.87 -33.48 -19.30
C SER A 579 4.66 -31.97 -19.33
N PRO A 580 3.99 -31.43 -20.36
CA PRO A 580 3.81 -29.99 -20.50
C PRO A 580 2.96 -29.43 -19.36
N PRO A 581 3.32 -28.27 -18.78
CA PRO A 581 2.43 -27.56 -17.86
C PRO A 581 1.24 -26.94 -18.62
N PRO A 582 0.11 -26.68 -17.94
CA PRO A 582 -1.07 -26.07 -18.56
C PRO A 582 -0.76 -24.76 -19.30
N GLU A 583 0.18 -23.96 -18.79
CA GLU A 583 0.56 -22.66 -19.34
C GLU A 583 1.18 -22.75 -20.75
N CYS A 584 1.73 -23.90 -21.14
CA CYS A 584 2.23 -24.11 -22.50
C CYS A 584 1.09 -24.22 -23.53
N GLN A 585 -0.10 -24.61 -23.08
CA GLN A 585 -1.30 -24.81 -23.90
C GLN A 585 -2.34 -23.70 -23.70
N ASP A 586 -2.01 -22.66 -22.91
CA ASP A 586 -2.86 -21.51 -22.65
C ASP A 586 -3.04 -20.67 -23.93
N GLU A 587 -4.26 -20.23 -24.23
CA GLU A 587 -4.57 -19.35 -25.36
C GLU A 587 -3.74 -18.06 -25.33
N LYS A 588 -3.29 -17.63 -24.15
CA LYS A 588 -2.41 -16.47 -23.95
C LYS A 588 -0.96 -16.71 -24.36
N ASN A 589 -0.58 -17.92 -24.74
CA ASN A 589 0.74 -18.27 -25.31
C ASN A 589 0.74 -18.20 -26.85
N SER A 590 0.02 -17.23 -27.42
CA SER A 590 -0.12 -17.08 -28.88
C SER A 590 1.17 -16.65 -29.59
N ASP A 591 2.13 -16.10 -28.86
CA ASP A 591 3.44 -15.65 -29.35
C ASP A 591 4.53 -16.74 -29.31
N GLY A 592 4.24 -17.93 -28.77
CA GLY A 592 5.17 -19.07 -28.70
C GLY A 592 6.36 -18.87 -27.76
N ARG A 593 6.31 -17.88 -26.87
CA ARG A 593 7.42 -17.59 -25.94
C ARG A 593 7.57 -18.61 -24.82
N ILE A 594 6.49 -19.31 -24.46
CA ILE A 594 6.54 -20.40 -23.48
C ILE A 594 6.70 -21.71 -24.26
N GLU A 595 7.83 -22.37 -24.09
CA GLU A 595 8.18 -23.61 -24.78
C GLU A 595 8.38 -24.74 -23.78
N HIS A 596 7.73 -25.88 -24.03
CA HIS A 596 7.96 -27.08 -23.24
C HIS A 596 9.16 -27.89 -23.77
N LEU A 597 10.01 -28.30 -22.84
CA LEU A 597 11.11 -29.22 -23.05
C LEU A 597 10.86 -30.47 -22.21
N GLU A 598 10.55 -31.58 -22.89
CA GLU A 598 10.41 -32.87 -22.24
C GLU A 598 11.78 -33.38 -21.81
N MET A 599 12.00 -33.44 -20.50
CA MET A 599 13.25 -33.95 -19.91
C MET A 599 12.95 -34.71 -18.62
N ASP A 600 13.62 -35.84 -18.45
CA ASP A 600 13.66 -36.58 -17.19
C ASP A 600 15.07 -36.53 -16.61
N PHE A 601 15.27 -35.78 -15.52
CA PHE A 601 16.60 -35.60 -14.93
C PHE A 601 17.17 -36.87 -14.29
N LEU A 602 16.44 -38.00 -14.27
CA LEU A 602 17.01 -39.30 -13.92
C LEU A 602 17.73 -39.98 -15.09
N GLN A 603 17.61 -39.46 -16.31
CA GLN A 603 18.35 -39.95 -17.47
C GLN A 603 19.82 -39.54 -17.45
N ASP A 604 20.60 -40.16 -18.34
CA ASP A 604 22.03 -39.90 -18.50
C ASP A 604 22.31 -38.42 -18.83
N PRO A 605 23.25 -37.75 -18.13
CA PRO A 605 23.57 -36.34 -18.35
C PRO A 605 23.96 -35.98 -19.79
N VAL A 606 24.55 -36.90 -20.55
CA VAL A 606 24.93 -36.67 -21.96
C VAL A 606 23.69 -36.54 -22.85
N GLN A 607 22.64 -37.32 -22.57
CA GLN A 607 21.37 -37.22 -23.28
C GLN A 607 20.68 -35.89 -22.98
N LEU A 608 20.63 -35.51 -21.71
CA LEU A 608 20.10 -34.21 -21.27
C LEU A 608 20.86 -33.05 -21.92
N ALA A 609 22.18 -33.13 -21.99
CA ALA A 609 23.02 -32.13 -22.66
C ALA A 609 22.78 -32.07 -24.17
N SER A 610 22.42 -33.19 -24.81
CA SER A 610 22.05 -33.21 -26.22
C SER A 610 20.75 -32.44 -26.47
N ILE A 611 19.73 -32.65 -25.64
CA ILE A 611 18.45 -31.93 -25.74
C ILE A 611 18.69 -30.43 -25.54
N LEU A 612 19.45 -30.05 -24.51
CA LEU A 612 19.76 -28.65 -24.23
C LEU A 612 20.48 -27.98 -25.40
N ARG A 613 21.51 -28.61 -26.00
CA ARG A 613 22.22 -28.07 -27.17
C ARG A 613 21.34 -27.85 -28.39
N GLN A 614 20.37 -28.73 -28.60
CA GLN A 614 19.51 -28.68 -29.79
C GLN A 614 18.38 -27.67 -29.64
N ARG A 615 17.85 -27.49 -28.43
CA ARG A 615 16.57 -26.79 -28.19
C ARG A 615 16.73 -25.45 -27.49
N VAL A 616 17.78 -25.26 -26.70
CA VAL A 616 17.98 -24.04 -25.90
C VAL A 616 19.11 -23.22 -26.51
N LYS A 617 18.77 -22.02 -26.98
CA LYS A 617 19.77 -21.11 -27.56
C LYS A 617 20.55 -20.32 -26.51
N HIS A 618 19.84 -19.83 -25.51
CA HIS A 618 20.34 -18.95 -24.45
C HIS A 618 19.43 -19.05 -23.23
N VAL A 619 19.98 -18.83 -22.04
CA VAL A 619 19.21 -18.70 -20.79
C VAL A 619 19.92 -17.74 -19.84
N ASP A 620 19.19 -16.75 -19.31
CA ASP A 620 19.73 -15.81 -18.33
C ASP A 620 19.58 -16.35 -16.91
N HIS A 621 18.42 -16.93 -16.59
CA HIS A 621 18.08 -17.38 -15.24
C HIS A 621 17.46 -18.78 -15.26
N ILE A 622 17.91 -19.65 -14.35
CA ILE A 622 17.41 -21.01 -14.20
C ILE A 622 16.76 -21.15 -12.82
N PHE A 623 15.57 -21.74 -12.78
CA PHE A 623 14.81 -22.03 -11.56
C PHE A 623 14.66 -23.54 -11.39
N PHE A 624 15.23 -24.09 -10.32
CA PHE A 624 15.22 -25.51 -10.03
C PHE A 624 14.13 -25.90 -9.01
N PHE A 625 13.03 -26.49 -9.50
CA PHE A 625 11.92 -26.99 -8.68
C PHE A 625 11.64 -28.49 -8.84
N SER A 626 12.44 -29.21 -9.63
CA SER A 626 12.26 -30.64 -9.83
C SER A 626 12.38 -31.41 -8.53
N PHE A 627 11.31 -32.13 -8.17
CA PHE A 627 11.21 -32.87 -6.92
C PHE A 627 10.41 -34.16 -7.08
N VAL A 628 10.97 -35.27 -6.61
CA VAL A 628 10.33 -36.60 -6.58
C VAL A 628 10.19 -37.05 -5.13
N LEU A 629 8.97 -37.43 -4.76
CA LEU A 629 8.70 -38.07 -3.48
C LEU A 629 8.44 -39.56 -3.76
N PRO A 630 9.38 -40.48 -3.46
CA PRO A 630 9.13 -41.92 -3.52
C PRO A 630 7.98 -42.35 -2.59
N PRO A 631 7.43 -43.57 -2.73
CA PRO A 631 6.42 -44.10 -1.81
C PRO A 631 6.85 -44.03 -0.34
N GLN A 632 5.90 -43.67 0.54
CA GLN A 632 6.11 -43.50 1.98
C GLN A 632 5.46 -44.65 2.75
N ASN A 633 5.92 -44.93 3.98
CA ASN A 633 5.32 -45.98 4.81
C ASN A 633 3.93 -45.54 5.34
N PRO A 634 2.81 -46.14 4.88
CA PRO A 634 1.48 -45.70 5.26
C PRO A 634 1.10 -46.05 6.71
N SER A 635 1.84 -46.94 7.37
CA SER A 635 1.52 -47.40 8.74
C SER A 635 2.00 -46.45 9.84
N GLN A 636 2.63 -45.31 9.49
CA GLN A 636 3.09 -44.30 10.45
C GLN A 636 2.31 -43.00 10.27
N VAL A 637 1.75 -42.46 11.37
CA VAL A 637 1.25 -41.07 11.40
C VAL A 637 2.46 -40.16 11.24
N LEU A 638 2.31 -39.04 10.51
CA LEU A 638 3.43 -38.17 10.10
C LEU A 638 4.45 -38.89 9.19
N SER A 639 4.02 -39.89 8.40
CA SER A 639 4.85 -40.69 7.49
C SER A 639 5.53 -39.92 6.36
N LEU A 640 5.22 -38.64 6.17
CA LEU A 640 5.89 -37.81 5.18
C LEU A 640 7.40 -37.81 5.47
N TYR A 641 8.21 -38.15 4.46
CA TYR A 641 9.66 -38.32 4.56
C TYR A 641 10.15 -39.53 5.36
N SER A 642 9.31 -40.55 5.58
CA SER A 642 9.69 -41.80 6.26
C SER A 642 10.82 -42.56 5.55
N ASN A 643 10.99 -42.36 4.24
CA ASN A 643 12.07 -42.95 3.45
C ASN A 643 13.16 -41.91 3.12
N ALA A 644 13.79 -41.34 4.15
CA ALA A 644 14.69 -40.20 4.03
C ALA A 644 15.88 -40.44 3.08
N THR A 645 16.46 -41.64 3.08
CA THR A 645 17.61 -42.00 2.24
C THR A 645 17.25 -42.04 0.76
N GLU A 646 16.17 -42.74 0.37
CA GLU A 646 15.76 -42.79 -1.04
C GLU A 646 15.34 -41.40 -1.56
N ILE A 647 14.68 -40.60 -0.73
CA ILE A 647 14.34 -39.20 -1.07
C ILE A 647 15.62 -38.39 -1.33
N LYS A 648 16.63 -38.55 -0.48
CA LYS A 648 17.94 -37.90 -0.65
C LYS A 648 18.61 -38.35 -1.94
N ASP A 649 18.72 -39.65 -2.18
CA ASP A 649 19.43 -40.17 -3.35
C ASP A 649 18.76 -39.73 -4.65
N ILE A 650 17.44 -39.87 -4.77
CA ILE A 650 16.69 -39.49 -5.98
C ILE A 650 16.80 -37.98 -6.23
N ASN A 651 16.51 -37.13 -5.24
CA ASN A 651 16.48 -35.67 -5.47
C ASN A 651 17.87 -35.06 -5.65
N THR A 652 18.90 -35.64 -5.03
CA THR A 652 20.29 -35.28 -5.30
C THR A 652 20.67 -35.65 -6.74
N THR A 653 20.24 -36.82 -7.21
CA THR A 653 20.48 -37.27 -8.59
C THR A 653 19.84 -36.33 -9.62
N LEU A 654 18.60 -35.87 -9.39
CA LEU A 654 17.93 -34.92 -10.31
C LEU A 654 18.76 -33.66 -10.54
N LEU A 655 19.24 -33.02 -9.46
CA LEU A 655 20.04 -31.80 -9.58
C LEU A 655 21.44 -32.12 -10.13
N SER A 656 22.07 -33.18 -9.66
CA SER A 656 23.40 -33.60 -10.12
C SER A 656 23.43 -33.82 -11.64
N ASN A 657 22.51 -34.62 -12.17
CA ASN A 657 22.44 -34.90 -13.60
C ASN A 657 22.16 -33.64 -14.43
N PHE A 658 21.28 -32.75 -13.94
CA PHE A 658 21.00 -31.48 -14.59
C PHE A 658 22.23 -30.56 -14.63
N LEU A 659 22.96 -30.42 -13.52
CA LEU A 659 24.19 -29.61 -13.46
C LEU A 659 25.31 -30.21 -14.32
N LEU A 660 25.43 -31.54 -14.36
CA LEU A 660 26.37 -32.24 -15.25
C LEU A 660 26.02 -32.01 -16.73
N ALA A 661 24.74 -32.00 -17.09
CA ALA A 661 24.29 -31.66 -18.42
C ALA A 661 24.63 -30.20 -18.78
N LEU A 662 24.41 -29.26 -17.86
CA LEU A 662 24.78 -27.85 -18.03
C LEU A 662 26.30 -27.64 -18.20
N ARG A 663 27.13 -28.41 -17.48
CA ARG A 663 28.61 -28.39 -17.66
C ARG A 663 29.03 -28.81 -19.08
N GLN A 664 28.24 -29.64 -19.75
CA GLN A 664 28.46 -30.01 -21.15
C GLN A 664 27.89 -28.98 -22.15
N THR A 665 27.16 -27.98 -21.67
CA THR A 665 26.58 -26.90 -22.49
C THR A 665 26.98 -25.52 -21.95
N PRO A 666 28.28 -25.15 -22.00
CA PRO A 666 28.79 -23.94 -21.34
C PRO A 666 28.19 -22.63 -21.86
N HIS A 667 27.67 -22.60 -23.10
CA HIS A 667 26.93 -21.44 -23.63
C HIS A 667 25.59 -21.19 -22.90
N LEU A 668 25.14 -22.13 -22.06
CA LEU A 668 23.93 -22.03 -21.24
C LEU A 668 24.24 -21.77 -19.76
N THR A 669 25.47 -21.38 -19.41
CA THR A 669 25.79 -20.94 -18.05
C THR A 669 24.92 -19.71 -17.69
N PRO A 670 24.02 -19.80 -16.70
CA PRO A 670 23.12 -18.71 -16.37
C PRO A 670 23.83 -17.62 -15.58
N LYS A 671 23.25 -16.41 -15.57
CA LYS A 671 23.64 -15.35 -14.62
C LYS A 671 23.31 -15.78 -13.19
N ARG A 672 22.13 -16.39 -13.01
CA ARG A 672 21.71 -16.90 -11.70
C ARG A 672 20.97 -18.23 -11.80
N LEU A 673 21.35 -19.18 -10.94
CA LEU A 673 20.65 -20.45 -10.74
C LEU A 673 20.00 -20.46 -9.35
N LEU A 674 18.68 -20.53 -9.33
CA LEU A 674 17.87 -20.60 -8.12
C LEU A 674 17.51 -22.04 -7.80
N LEU A 675 17.76 -22.47 -6.57
CA LEU A 675 17.28 -23.74 -6.00
C LEU A 675 16.20 -23.46 -4.96
N GLN A 676 15.02 -24.05 -5.14
CA GLN A 676 14.00 -24.05 -4.10
C GLN A 676 14.22 -25.25 -3.19
N THR A 677 14.31 -24.97 -1.89
CA THR A 677 14.28 -25.99 -0.85
C THR A 677 12.98 -25.86 -0.06
N GLY A 678 12.98 -26.05 1.26
CA GLY A 678 11.80 -25.79 2.07
C GLY A 678 12.05 -25.99 3.55
N ALA A 679 11.00 -25.83 4.35
CA ALA A 679 11.04 -25.92 5.81
C ALA A 679 11.71 -27.20 6.37
N LYS A 680 11.75 -28.32 5.63
CA LYS A 680 12.50 -29.55 5.99
C LYS A 680 13.97 -29.26 6.28
N HIS A 681 14.54 -28.21 5.69
CA HIS A 681 15.89 -27.73 5.96
C HIS A 681 16.16 -27.53 7.47
N TYR A 682 15.15 -27.13 8.24
CA TYR A 682 15.26 -26.83 9.67
C TYR A 682 14.98 -28.04 10.58
N GLY A 683 14.70 -29.22 10.01
CA GLY A 683 14.38 -30.41 10.79
C GLY A 683 12.99 -30.40 11.41
N PHE A 684 12.07 -29.56 10.92
CA PHE A 684 10.72 -29.44 11.51
C PHE A 684 9.97 -30.78 11.54
N HIS A 685 10.16 -31.68 10.59
CA HIS A 685 9.50 -32.98 10.56
C HIS A 685 10.05 -33.97 11.60
N LEU A 686 11.10 -33.62 12.34
CA LEU A 686 11.76 -34.45 13.37
C LEU A 686 11.39 -34.05 14.80
N GLY A 687 10.70 -32.93 14.98
CA GLY A 687 10.32 -32.44 16.30
C GLY A 687 10.52 -30.92 16.46
N PRO A 688 10.55 -30.43 17.71
CA PRO A 688 10.64 -29.01 18.00
C PRO A 688 11.91 -28.36 17.42
N ILE A 689 11.72 -27.29 16.66
CA ILE A 689 12.79 -26.50 16.02
C ILE A 689 12.96 -25.13 16.69
N LEU A 690 14.07 -24.44 16.43
CA LEU A 690 14.20 -23.03 16.83
C LEU A 690 13.20 -22.18 16.02
N THR A 691 12.51 -21.27 16.72
CA THR A 691 11.43 -20.47 16.15
C THR A 691 11.60 -18.99 16.55
N PRO A 692 11.60 -18.04 15.59
CA PRO A 692 11.55 -18.28 14.15
C PRO A 692 12.87 -18.89 13.64
N SER A 693 12.80 -19.71 12.60
CA SER A 693 13.99 -20.30 11.98
C SER A 693 14.69 -19.26 11.09
N PHE A 694 16.03 -19.21 11.16
CA PHE A 694 16.87 -18.30 10.40
C PHE A 694 17.67 -19.05 9.35
N GLU A 695 17.99 -18.41 8.23
CA GLU A 695 18.77 -19.05 7.16
C GLU A 695 20.19 -19.44 7.60
N SER A 696 20.67 -18.85 8.69
CA SER A 696 21.94 -19.15 9.36
C SER A 696 21.89 -20.32 10.34
N ASP A 697 20.71 -20.90 10.59
CA ASP A 697 20.58 -22.04 11.49
C ASP A 697 21.39 -23.23 10.96
N PRO A 698 22.09 -23.99 11.84
CA PRO A 698 22.95 -25.07 11.41
C PRO A 698 22.16 -26.19 10.72
N ARG A 699 22.82 -26.89 9.81
CA ARG A 699 22.29 -28.14 9.22
C ARG A 699 22.03 -29.16 10.33
N ILE A 700 20.92 -29.88 10.23
CA ILE A 700 20.44 -30.87 11.21
C ILE A 700 20.75 -32.29 10.70
N PRO A 701 21.80 -32.97 11.22
CA PRO A 701 22.26 -34.26 10.70
C PRO A 701 21.55 -35.46 11.36
N LEU A 702 20.37 -35.25 11.95
CA LEU A 702 19.64 -36.31 12.67
C LEU A 702 19.05 -37.38 11.73
N GLU A 703 18.81 -37.04 10.48
CA GLU A 703 18.46 -37.96 9.39
C GLU A 703 19.01 -37.44 8.05
N ASP A 704 18.96 -38.27 7.01
CA ASP A 704 19.28 -37.88 5.65
C ASP A 704 18.40 -36.71 5.16
N ASN A 705 19.04 -35.60 4.80
CA ASN A 705 18.36 -34.41 4.29
C ASN A 705 18.76 -34.15 2.84
N PHE A 706 17.80 -34.26 1.93
CA PHE A 706 18.02 -34.12 0.49
C PHE A 706 18.38 -32.70 0.04
N TYR A 707 18.10 -31.69 0.86
CA TYR A 707 18.45 -30.30 0.51
C TYR A 707 19.95 -30.01 0.68
N TYR A 708 20.63 -30.63 1.65
CA TYR A 708 22.03 -30.28 1.93
C TYR A 708 22.97 -30.68 0.78
N PRO A 709 22.91 -31.91 0.23
CA PRO A 709 23.72 -32.27 -0.95
C PRO A 709 23.36 -31.42 -2.18
N GLN A 710 22.09 -31.04 -2.34
CA GLN A 710 21.67 -30.18 -3.45
C GLN A 710 22.28 -28.77 -3.35
N GLU A 711 22.29 -28.17 -2.16
CA GLU A 711 22.99 -26.91 -1.91
C GLU A 711 24.49 -27.04 -2.21
N ASP A 712 25.13 -28.12 -1.76
CA ASP A 712 26.57 -28.34 -1.97
C ASP A 712 26.91 -28.45 -3.46
N LEU A 713 26.11 -29.20 -4.23
CA LEU A 713 26.23 -29.32 -5.69
C LEU A 713 26.01 -27.98 -6.40
N LEU A 714 25.01 -27.21 -6.00
CA LEU A 714 24.74 -25.88 -6.55
C LEU A 714 25.94 -24.95 -6.31
N PHE A 715 26.44 -24.89 -5.08
CA PHE A 715 27.56 -24.03 -4.73
C PHE A 715 28.84 -24.42 -5.47
N GLU A 716 29.09 -25.72 -5.64
CA GLU A 716 30.19 -26.22 -6.46
C GLU A 716 30.06 -25.82 -7.92
N TYR A 717 28.89 -26.04 -8.53
CA TYR A 717 28.63 -25.68 -9.92
C TYR A 717 28.84 -24.17 -10.16
N CYS A 718 28.21 -23.33 -9.35
CA CYS A 718 28.31 -21.87 -9.44
C CYS A 718 29.75 -21.39 -9.24
N ARG A 719 30.48 -21.94 -8.26
CA ARG A 719 31.92 -21.65 -8.07
C ARG A 719 32.76 -22.03 -9.29
N SER A 720 32.46 -23.15 -9.93
CA SER A 720 33.22 -23.65 -11.09
C SER A 720 32.91 -22.92 -12.41
N THR A 721 31.75 -22.28 -12.52
CA THR A 721 31.27 -21.67 -13.78
C THR A 721 31.20 -20.15 -13.74
N GLY A 722 31.26 -19.55 -12.55
CA GLY A 722 31.07 -18.10 -12.36
C GLY A 722 29.61 -17.65 -12.30
N ALA A 723 28.64 -18.58 -12.44
CA ALA A 723 27.23 -18.29 -12.21
C ALA A 723 26.98 -17.96 -10.73
N GLU A 724 26.04 -17.05 -10.45
CA GLU A 724 25.58 -16.81 -9.08
C GLU A 724 24.48 -17.79 -8.69
N TRP A 725 24.27 -17.99 -7.39
CA TRP A 725 23.20 -18.85 -6.88
C TRP A 725 22.18 -18.11 -6.00
N ASN A 726 20.97 -18.65 -5.95
CA ASN A 726 20.01 -18.37 -4.89
C ASN A 726 19.49 -19.68 -4.29
N VAL A 727 19.25 -19.68 -2.98
CA VAL A 727 18.47 -20.74 -2.32
C VAL A 727 17.23 -20.12 -1.70
N VAL A 728 16.04 -20.51 -2.14
CA VAL A 728 14.77 -20.04 -1.55
C VAL A 728 14.20 -21.13 -0.65
N ARG A 729 13.88 -20.77 0.60
CA ARG A 729 13.41 -21.67 1.65
C ARG A 729 11.97 -21.30 2.04
N PRO A 730 10.96 -21.73 1.26
CA PRO A 730 9.57 -21.48 1.59
C PRO A 730 9.10 -22.26 2.82
N ALA A 731 8.08 -21.72 3.49
CA ALA A 731 7.23 -22.47 4.40
C ALA A 731 6.40 -23.54 3.62
N PHE A 732 5.36 -24.10 4.24
CA PHE A 732 4.47 -25.02 3.51
C PHE A 732 3.81 -24.32 2.32
N ILE A 733 4.04 -24.84 1.12
CA ILE A 733 3.60 -24.20 -0.12
C ILE A 733 2.17 -24.63 -0.44
N ILE A 734 1.27 -23.65 -0.62
CA ILE A 734 -0.09 -23.86 -1.12
C ILE A 734 -0.28 -23.22 -2.50
N GLY A 735 -1.03 -23.89 -3.36
CA GLY A 735 -1.38 -23.37 -4.68
C GLY A 735 -2.13 -24.39 -5.53
N ALA A 736 -2.69 -23.94 -6.65
CA ALA A 736 -3.33 -24.84 -7.61
C ALA A 736 -2.33 -25.28 -8.69
N ALA A 737 -2.29 -26.60 -8.88
CA ALA A 737 -1.57 -27.28 -9.95
C ALA A 737 -2.32 -28.59 -10.26
N PRO A 738 -2.83 -28.79 -11.48
CA PRO A 738 -3.75 -29.90 -11.79
C PRO A 738 -3.15 -31.29 -11.57
N THR A 739 -1.83 -31.42 -11.66
CA THR A 739 -1.11 -32.69 -11.65
C THR A 739 -0.38 -32.97 -10.34
N ASN A 740 -0.53 -32.09 -9.33
CA ASN A 740 0.22 -32.20 -8.09
C ASN A 740 -0.68 -32.36 -6.87
N ALA A 741 -0.78 -33.59 -6.39
CA ALA A 741 -1.50 -33.93 -5.17
C ALA A 741 -0.76 -33.52 -3.87
N ARG A 742 0.49 -33.04 -3.95
CA ARG A 742 1.33 -32.65 -2.79
C ARG A 742 0.94 -31.26 -2.25
N ASN A 743 -0.32 -31.11 -1.85
CA ASN A 743 -0.87 -29.92 -1.22
C ASN A 743 -1.86 -30.34 -0.12
N TYR A 744 -1.60 -29.94 1.13
CA TYR A 744 -2.46 -30.31 2.26
C TYR A 744 -3.88 -29.71 2.18
N LEU A 745 -4.07 -28.61 1.44
CA LEU A 745 -5.40 -28.02 1.26
C LEU A 745 -6.35 -28.91 0.46
N ILE A 746 -5.82 -29.80 -0.40
CA ILE A 746 -6.65 -30.78 -1.13
C ILE A 746 -7.34 -31.70 -0.12
N ALA A 747 -6.57 -32.28 0.81
CA ALA A 747 -7.10 -33.15 1.85
C ALA A 747 -8.07 -32.43 2.78
N ILE A 748 -7.78 -31.19 3.18
CA ILE A 748 -8.67 -30.36 4.02
C ILE A 748 -10.00 -30.06 3.31
N ALA A 749 -9.94 -29.68 2.03
CA ALA A 749 -11.12 -29.40 1.22
C ALA A 749 -11.99 -30.65 1.02
N ILE A 750 -11.37 -31.80 0.73
CA ILE A 750 -12.07 -33.09 0.61
C ILE A 750 -12.70 -33.48 1.96
N TYR A 751 -11.96 -33.34 3.06
CA TYR A 751 -12.45 -33.63 4.40
C TYR A 751 -13.68 -32.78 4.73
N ALA A 752 -13.62 -31.47 4.49
CA ALA A 752 -14.73 -30.55 4.70
C ALA A 752 -15.95 -30.88 3.84
N ALA A 753 -15.75 -31.13 2.54
CA ALA A 753 -16.84 -31.44 1.62
C ALA A 753 -17.54 -32.78 1.97
N VAL A 754 -16.76 -33.81 2.30
CA VAL A 754 -17.30 -35.13 2.67
C VAL A 754 -18.04 -35.06 4.00
N GLN A 755 -17.48 -34.38 5.02
CA GLN A 755 -18.14 -34.24 6.32
C GLN A 755 -19.48 -33.49 6.18
N THR A 756 -19.52 -32.40 5.41
CA THR A 756 -20.78 -31.71 5.10
C THR A 756 -21.77 -32.62 4.39
N TYR A 757 -21.33 -33.41 3.40
CA TYR A 757 -22.20 -34.36 2.69
C TYR A 757 -22.79 -35.41 3.65
N LEU A 758 -21.98 -35.96 4.54
CA LEU A 758 -22.36 -36.92 5.58
C LEU A 758 -23.16 -36.29 6.74
N ARG A 759 -23.33 -34.95 6.74
CA ARG A 759 -23.94 -34.17 7.84
C ARG A 759 -23.26 -34.41 9.18
N GLN A 760 -21.94 -34.54 9.16
CA GLN A 760 -21.10 -34.68 10.33
C GLN A 760 -20.30 -33.39 10.53
N PRO A 761 -20.01 -32.99 11.77
CA PRO A 761 -19.16 -31.84 12.03
C PRO A 761 -17.72 -32.13 11.63
N LEU A 762 -17.01 -31.09 11.19
CA LEU A 762 -15.58 -31.12 10.91
C LEU A 762 -14.78 -31.26 12.23
N ALA A 763 -14.60 -32.49 12.70
CA ALA A 763 -13.80 -32.78 13.89
C ALA A 763 -12.32 -32.49 13.64
N PHE A 764 -11.64 -31.85 14.59
CA PHE A 764 -10.21 -31.58 14.52
C PHE A 764 -9.39 -32.82 14.95
N PRO A 765 -8.41 -33.27 14.14
CA PRO A 765 -7.68 -34.52 14.41
C PRO A 765 -6.59 -34.39 15.48
N GLY A 766 -6.03 -33.19 15.70
CA GLY A 766 -5.01 -32.92 16.70
C GLY A 766 -5.59 -32.57 18.07
N ASP A 767 -4.72 -32.29 19.03
CA ASP A 767 -5.08 -31.81 20.36
C ASP A 767 -5.15 -30.26 20.42
N TYR A 768 -5.30 -29.70 21.63
CA TYR A 768 -5.31 -28.25 21.83
C TYR A 768 -3.96 -27.58 21.55
N HIS A 769 -2.83 -28.28 21.69
CA HIS A 769 -1.53 -27.74 21.29
C HIS A 769 -1.44 -27.55 19.78
N ALA A 770 -1.83 -28.56 19.00
CA ALA A 770 -1.94 -28.49 17.55
C ALA A 770 -2.97 -27.44 17.07
N TRP A 771 -4.06 -27.25 17.81
CA TRP A 771 -5.12 -26.29 17.51
C TRP A 771 -4.66 -24.83 17.62
N ASP A 772 -3.97 -24.47 18.71
CA ASP A 772 -3.60 -23.08 19.01
C ASP A 772 -2.17 -22.70 18.59
N ARG A 773 -1.35 -23.64 18.10
CA ARG A 773 0.02 -23.33 17.67
C ARG A 773 0.05 -22.29 16.57
N GLU A 774 1.05 -21.41 16.62
CA GLU A 774 1.37 -20.49 15.54
C GLU A 774 1.94 -21.27 14.34
N TYR A 775 1.39 -20.99 13.17
CA TYR A 775 1.73 -21.66 11.93
C TYR A 775 1.90 -20.64 10.81
N CYS A 776 2.97 -20.77 10.04
CA CYS A 776 3.16 -20.04 8.78
C CYS A 776 3.08 -21.01 7.59
N GLN A 777 2.53 -20.50 6.49
CA GLN A 777 2.51 -21.17 5.19
C GLN A 777 3.02 -20.17 4.14
N SER A 778 3.14 -20.60 2.88
CA SER A 778 3.43 -19.68 1.78
C SER A 778 2.62 -20.00 0.54
N SER A 779 2.15 -18.94 -0.11
CA SER A 779 1.43 -19.05 -1.38
C SER A 779 2.41 -19.26 -2.54
N ALA A 780 2.19 -20.27 -3.37
CA ALA A 780 3.03 -20.57 -4.53
C ALA A 780 3.18 -19.39 -5.49
N LEU A 781 2.12 -18.59 -5.66
CA LEU A 781 2.17 -17.38 -6.49
C LEU A 781 2.99 -16.25 -5.84
N LEU A 782 2.91 -16.11 -4.50
CA LEU A 782 3.78 -15.18 -3.78
C LEU A 782 5.24 -15.60 -3.86
N ASN A 783 5.52 -16.91 -3.76
CA ASN A 783 6.85 -17.46 -3.98
C ASN A 783 7.32 -17.18 -5.42
N GLY A 784 6.46 -17.32 -6.42
CA GLY A 784 6.81 -16.99 -7.81
C GLY A 784 7.25 -15.53 -7.96
N TYR A 785 6.53 -14.57 -7.35
CA TYR A 785 6.96 -13.17 -7.33
C TYR A 785 8.27 -12.97 -6.56
N PHE A 786 8.46 -13.70 -5.46
CA PHE A 786 9.69 -13.67 -4.66
C PHE A 786 10.89 -14.19 -5.44
N GLU A 787 10.70 -15.29 -6.17
CA GLU A 787 11.71 -15.98 -6.95
C GLU A 787 12.11 -15.18 -8.19
N GLU A 788 11.15 -14.54 -8.87
CA GLU A 788 11.48 -13.56 -9.91
C GLU A 788 12.31 -12.40 -9.32
N TRP A 789 11.87 -11.84 -8.20
CA TRP A 789 12.55 -10.72 -7.57
C TRP A 789 13.97 -11.06 -7.13
N VAL A 790 14.15 -12.20 -6.47
CA VAL A 790 15.44 -12.56 -5.90
C VAL A 790 16.48 -12.82 -6.98
N VAL A 791 16.09 -13.34 -8.14
CA VAL A 791 17.05 -13.54 -9.24
C VAL A 791 17.43 -12.26 -9.96
N LEU A 792 16.60 -11.21 -9.86
CA LEU A 792 16.81 -9.91 -10.49
C LEU A 792 17.43 -8.87 -9.54
N GLU A 793 17.32 -9.05 -8.23
CA GLU A 793 17.94 -8.17 -7.23
C GLU A 793 19.45 -8.45 -7.16
N ALA A 794 20.26 -7.50 -7.60
CA ALA A 794 21.71 -7.64 -7.65
C ALA A 794 22.31 -8.00 -6.29
N ARG A 795 21.83 -7.38 -5.20
CA ARG A 795 22.32 -7.64 -3.83
C ARG A 795 21.92 -9.00 -3.27
N ALA A 796 20.99 -9.69 -3.94
CA ALA A 796 20.56 -11.03 -3.55
C ALA A 796 21.40 -12.14 -4.18
N GLY A 797 22.41 -11.83 -5.01
CA GLY A 797 23.34 -12.83 -5.54
C GLY A 797 24.04 -13.62 -4.42
N ASN A 798 24.12 -14.94 -4.59
CA ASN A 798 24.74 -15.88 -3.64
C ASN A 798 24.11 -15.83 -2.23
N GLN A 799 22.79 -15.75 -2.16
CA GLN A 799 22.03 -15.71 -0.91
C GLN A 799 21.03 -16.87 -0.77
N ALA A 800 20.99 -17.45 0.43
CA ALA A 800 19.86 -18.24 0.92
C ALA A 800 18.85 -17.34 1.66
N LEU A 801 17.55 -17.49 1.38
CA LEU A 801 16.48 -16.62 1.86
C LEU A 801 15.19 -17.40 2.18
N ASN A 802 14.59 -17.10 3.32
CA ASN A 802 13.27 -17.59 3.71
C ASN A 802 12.14 -16.81 3.03
N VAL A 803 11.03 -17.50 2.76
CA VAL A 803 9.79 -16.87 2.27
C VAL A 803 8.56 -17.53 2.91
N GLN A 804 7.60 -16.71 3.31
CA GLN A 804 6.32 -17.12 3.86
C GLN A 804 5.26 -16.06 3.53
N ASP A 805 3.99 -16.41 3.78
CA ASP A 805 2.90 -15.44 3.77
C ASP A 805 3.14 -14.38 4.86
N GLY A 806 2.53 -13.21 4.69
CA GLY A 806 2.80 -12.06 5.56
C GLY A 806 2.23 -12.18 6.97
N LEU A 807 1.42 -13.22 7.22
CA LEU A 807 0.64 -13.39 8.42
C LEU A 807 0.64 -14.87 8.87
N ALA A 808 1.04 -15.12 10.11
CA ALA A 808 0.85 -16.43 10.73
C ALA A 808 -0.62 -16.67 11.11
N PHE A 809 -1.03 -17.94 11.21
CA PHE A 809 -2.36 -18.33 11.65
C PHE A 809 -2.30 -19.50 12.65
N SER A 810 -3.43 -19.82 13.27
CA SER A 810 -3.60 -21.06 14.04
C SER A 810 -4.76 -21.85 13.47
N TRP A 811 -4.70 -23.17 13.63
CA TRP A 811 -5.80 -24.03 13.17
C TRP A 811 -7.11 -23.68 13.87
N GLY A 812 -7.08 -23.23 15.12
CA GLY A 812 -8.29 -22.82 15.82
C GLY A 812 -9.03 -21.64 15.21
N ARG A 813 -8.36 -20.82 14.39
CA ARG A 813 -9.02 -19.77 13.59
C ARG A 813 -9.33 -20.23 12.17
N MET A 814 -8.50 -21.10 11.59
CA MET A 814 -8.67 -21.57 10.21
C MET A 814 -9.77 -22.63 10.08
N TRP A 815 -9.89 -23.54 11.05
CA TRP A 815 -10.81 -24.67 11.00
C TRP A 815 -12.30 -24.25 10.89
N PRO A 816 -12.78 -23.27 11.68
CA PRO A 816 -14.13 -22.75 11.52
C PRO A 816 -14.38 -22.12 10.14
N GLN A 817 -13.35 -21.50 9.55
CA GLN A 817 -13.45 -20.89 8.22
C GLN A 817 -13.61 -21.97 7.15
N VAL A 818 -12.78 -23.02 7.20
CA VAL A 818 -12.87 -24.16 6.27
C VAL A 818 -14.27 -24.80 6.31
N ALA A 819 -14.82 -25.05 7.51
CA ALA A 819 -16.17 -25.60 7.64
C ALA A 819 -17.22 -24.66 7.02
N ALA A 820 -17.11 -23.35 7.28
CA ALA A 820 -18.00 -22.35 6.71
C ALA A 820 -17.90 -22.27 5.16
N TRP A 821 -16.72 -22.46 4.58
CA TRP A 821 -16.52 -22.45 3.12
C TRP A 821 -17.28 -23.56 2.41
N TYR A 822 -17.52 -24.69 3.10
CA TYR A 822 -18.31 -25.81 2.59
C TYR A 822 -19.74 -25.86 3.17
N GLY A 823 -20.12 -24.91 4.03
CA GLY A 823 -21.45 -24.87 4.64
C GLY A 823 -21.68 -25.96 5.69
N GLY A 824 -20.62 -26.46 6.31
CA GLY A 824 -20.65 -27.48 7.35
C GLY A 824 -20.49 -26.91 8.78
N GLU A 825 -20.75 -27.76 9.76
CA GLU A 825 -20.44 -27.48 11.18
C GLU A 825 -19.02 -27.95 11.52
N TRP A 826 -18.48 -27.53 12.66
CA TRP A 826 -17.15 -27.93 13.13
C TRP A 826 -17.16 -28.22 14.63
N CYS A 827 -16.20 -29.02 15.09
CA CYS A 827 -15.97 -29.26 16.52
C CYS A 827 -14.51 -28.95 16.89
N PRO A 828 -14.25 -28.35 18.07
CA PRO A 828 -12.90 -28.18 18.60
C PRO A 828 -12.25 -29.54 18.92
N PRO A 829 -10.96 -29.57 19.32
CA PRO A 829 -10.33 -30.78 19.86
C PRO A 829 -11.11 -31.36 21.05
N GLU A 830 -10.93 -32.66 21.33
CA GLU A 830 -11.49 -33.30 22.53
C GLU A 830 -10.91 -32.66 23.81
N GLY A 831 -11.75 -32.42 24.83
CA GLY A 831 -11.35 -31.80 26.10
C GLY A 831 -10.48 -32.68 27.02
N GLU A 832 -10.14 -32.19 28.22
CA GLU A 832 -9.38 -32.94 29.23
C GLU A 832 -10.09 -34.27 29.57
N GLY A 833 -9.50 -35.40 29.13
CA GLY A 833 -10.08 -36.75 29.20
C GLY A 833 -10.34 -37.42 27.85
N GLY A 834 -10.12 -36.73 26.73
CA GLY A 834 -10.18 -37.29 25.37
C GLY A 834 -9.17 -38.43 25.14
N ARG A 835 -9.51 -39.38 24.26
CA ARG A 835 -8.65 -40.55 23.96
C ARG A 835 -7.64 -40.19 22.88
N TYR A 836 -6.60 -39.44 23.24
CA TYR A 836 -5.51 -39.14 22.33
C TYR A 836 -4.51 -40.29 22.23
N ARG A 837 -4.10 -40.63 21.00
CA ARG A 837 -2.92 -41.46 20.70
C ARG A 837 -1.69 -40.55 20.65
N LEU A 838 -0.68 -40.86 21.45
CA LEU A 838 0.62 -40.19 21.38
C LEU A 838 1.42 -40.75 20.20
N VAL A 839 2.02 -39.86 19.43
CA VAL A 839 2.85 -40.11 18.26
C VAL A 839 4.21 -39.48 18.52
N GLU A 840 5.23 -40.30 18.72
CA GLU A 840 6.60 -39.81 18.84
C GLU A 840 7.16 -39.45 17.45
N ALA A 841 7.91 -38.35 17.38
CA ALA A 841 8.66 -37.99 16.21
C ALA A 841 9.74 -39.06 15.95
N ARG A 842 10.01 -39.35 14.67
CA ARG A 842 10.84 -40.51 14.28
C ARG A 842 12.31 -40.43 14.71
N GLY A 843 12.81 -39.26 15.12
CA GLY A 843 14.20 -39.05 15.51
C GLY A 843 14.44 -39.32 17.00
N LYS A 844 15.56 -39.99 17.33
CA LYS A 844 15.99 -40.21 18.73
C LYS A 844 16.44 -38.93 19.46
N GLY A 845 16.62 -37.83 18.72
CA GLY A 845 17.05 -36.53 19.22
C GLY A 845 16.19 -35.40 18.68
N THR A 846 16.32 -34.22 19.27
CA THR A 846 15.57 -33.02 18.89
C THR A 846 16.40 -32.11 17.99
N PRO A 847 15.82 -31.49 16.93
CA PRO A 847 16.53 -30.54 16.07
C PRO A 847 17.23 -29.40 16.82
N ARG A 848 16.71 -29.00 17.99
CA ARG A 848 17.33 -27.96 18.84
C ARG A 848 18.63 -28.41 19.51
N GLY A 849 18.89 -29.71 19.58
CA GLY A 849 19.97 -30.31 20.36
C GLY A 849 19.71 -30.37 21.88
N TYR A 850 18.61 -29.77 22.36
CA TYR A 850 18.18 -29.79 23.76
C TYR A 850 16.64 -29.79 23.87
N GLY A 851 16.13 -30.23 25.03
CA GLY A 851 14.69 -30.37 25.27
C GLY A 851 14.15 -31.78 24.98
N PRO A 852 12.85 -32.03 25.22
CA PRO A 852 12.26 -33.34 24.99
C PRO A 852 12.21 -33.70 23.49
N PRO A 853 12.16 -35.00 23.14
CA PRO A 853 11.78 -35.45 21.81
C PRO A 853 10.42 -34.87 21.39
N GLY A 854 10.19 -34.73 20.09
CA GLY A 854 8.88 -34.32 19.58
C GLY A 854 7.85 -35.39 19.90
N VAL A 855 6.79 -35.04 20.61
CA VAL A 855 5.60 -35.87 20.79
C VAL A 855 4.43 -35.11 20.18
N SER A 856 3.48 -35.80 19.58
CA SER A 856 2.25 -35.22 19.07
C SER A 856 1.04 -36.05 19.48
N ALA A 857 -0.07 -35.42 19.83
CA ALA A 857 -1.31 -36.08 20.22
C ALA A 857 -2.36 -35.96 19.11
N CYS A 858 -2.97 -37.09 18.73
CA CYS A 858 -4.08 -37.11 17.78
C CYS A 858 -5.21 -38.03 18.24
N SER A 859 -6.46 -37.65 17.96
CA SER A 859 -7.64 -38.52 18.14
C SER A 859 -7.82 -39.48 16.96
N PHE A 860 -7.49 -39.04 15.75
CA PHE A 860 -7.45 -39.83 14.51
C PHE A 860 -6.50 -39.20 13.49
N SER A 861 -6.07 -39.97 12.49
CA SER A 861 -5.36 -39.44 11.31
C SER A 861 -6.33 -39.25 10.13
N LEU A 862 -6.11 -38.23 9.30
CA LEU A 862 -6.88 -38.03 8.08
C LEU A 862 -6.62 -39.13 7.03
N VAL A 863 -5.45 -39.78 7.07
CA VAL A 863 -5.18 -41.00 6.27
C VAL A 863 -6.12 -42.13 6.70
N GLU A 864 -6.22 -42.39 8.01
CA GLU A 864 -7.14 -43.41 8.56
C GLU A 864 -8.61 -43.06 8.24
N TRP A 865 -8.99 -41.79 8.41
CA TRP A 865 -10.32 -41.29 8.06
C TRP A 865 -10.67 -41.54 6.59
N SER A 866 -9.74 -41.28 5.67
CA SER A 866 -9.94 -41.42 4.22
C SER A 866 -10.07 -42.87 3.72
N GLN A 867 -9.87 -43.87 4.60
CA GLN A 867 -10.03 -45.31 4.31
C GLN A 867 -11.39 -45.85 4.76
N ARG A 868 -12.19 -45.06 5.47
CA ARG A 868 -13.50 -45.52 5.93
C ARG A 868 -14.42 -45.73 4.73
N LYS A 869 -15.17 -46.83 4.76
CA LYS A 869 -16.08 -47.21 3.67
C LYS A 869 -17.11 -46.13 3.36
N ASP A 870 -17.67 -45.49 4.39
CA ASP A 870 -18.64 -44.39 4.23
C ASP A 870 -18.03 -43.14 3.58
N VAL A 871 -16.74 -42.88 3.81
CA VAL A 871 -15.98 -41.79 3.17
C VAL A 871 -15.71 -42.10 1.70
N GLU A 872 -15.34 -43.33 1.36
CA GLU A 872 -15.14 -43.75 -0.04
C GLU A 872 -16.44 -43.67 -0.85
N GLU A 873 -17.55 -44.12 -0.27
CA GLU A 873 -18.89 -44.00 -0.87
C GLU A 873 -19.29 -42.53 -1.09
N ALA A 874 -19.13 -41.68 -0.06
CA ALA A 874 -19.42 -40.24 -0.18
C ALA A 874 -18.54 -39.54 -1.22
N TRP A 875 -17.25 -39.87 -1.27
CA TRP A 875 -16.33 -39.33 -2.26
C TRP A 875 -16.71 -39.74 -3.68
N SER A 876 -17.13 -41.00 -3.89
CA SER A 876 -17.61 -41.47 -5.19
C SER A 876 -18.79 -40.63 -5.68
N VAL A 877 -19.78 -40.36 -4.82
CA VAL A 877 -20.94 -39.54 -5.16
C VAL A 877 -20.55 -38.08 -5.47
N LEU A 878 -19.69 -37.48 -4.65
CA LEU A 878 -19.21 -36.10 -4.87
C LEU A 878 -18.37 -35.99 -6.14
N SER A 879 -17.55 -37.00 -6.43
CA SER A 879 -16.70 -37.06 -7.62
C SER A 879 -17.53 -37.12 -8.89
N GLU A 880 -18.57 -37.97 -8.91
CA GLU A 880 -19.50 -38.04 -10.04
C GLU A 880 -20.28 -36.72 -10.20
N LYS A 881 -20.83 -36.19 -9.11
CA LYS A 881 -21.62 -34.95 -9.10
C LYS A 881 -20.85 -33.74 -9.65
N TYR A 882 -19.58 -33.59 -9.28
CA TYR A 882 -18.77 -32.42 -9.64
C TYR A 882 -17.71 -32.73 -10.71
N GLN A 883 -17.74 -33.92 -11.31
CA GLN A 883 -16.78 -34.37 -12.34
C GLN A 883 -15.31 -34.22 -11.89
N LEU A 884 -15.03 -34.68 -10.67
CA LEU A 884 -13.71 -34.52 -10.06
C LEU A 884 -12.69 -35.46 -10.70
N LYS A 885 -11.48 -34.94 -10.93
CA LYS A 885 -10.34 -35.64 -11.54
C LYS A 885 -9.39 -36.25 -10.51
N TYR A 886 -9.61 -35.95 -9.23
CA TYR A 886 -8.71 -36.35 -8.16
C TYR A 886 -8.96 -37.80 -7.74
N ASP A 887 -7.96 -38.66 -7.95
CA ASP A 887 -7.97 -40.03 -7.47
C ASP A 887 -7.60 -40.07 -5.98
N LEU A 888 -8.61 -40.24 -5.13
CA LEU A 888 -8.44 -40.29 -3.68
C LEU A 888 -7.62 -41.48 -3.23
N ALA A 889 -7.78 -42.66 -3.85
CA ALA A 889 -7.09 -43.87 -3.43
C ALA A 889 -5.59 -43.81 -3.80
N ALA A 890 -5.28 -43.38 -5.03
CA ALA A 890 -3.90 -43.28 -5.51
C ALA A 890 -3.09 -42.19 -4.79
N ASN A 891 -3.74 -41.10 -4.37
CA ASN A 891 -3.05 -39.95 -3.76
C ASN A 891 -3.18 -39.90 -2.23
N ARG A 892 -3.82 -40.89 -1.62
CA ARG A 892 -4.20 -40.91 -0.20
C ARG A 892 -3.04 -40.59 0.73
N SER A 893 -1.97 -41.38 0.65
CA SER A 893 -0.80 -41.26 1.55
C SER A 893 -0.07 -39.93 1.38
N VAL A 894 -0.11 -39.35 0.18
CA VAL A 894 0.59 -38.12 -0.15
C VAL A 894 -0.17 -36.89 0.37
N SER A 895 -1.45 -36.74 0.00
CA SER A 895 -2.21 -35.53 0.33
C SER A 895 -2.68 -35.52 1.78
N PHE A 896 -3.25 -36.62 2.25
CA PHE A 896 -3.73 -36.71 3.64
C PHE A 896 -2.55 -36.87 4.61
N GLY A 897 -1.46 -37.53 4.21
CA GLY A 897 -0.22 -37.55 5.02
C GLY A 897 0.43 -36.17 5.15
N MET A 898 0.37 -35.33 4.10
CA MET A 898 0.77 -33.92 4.20
C MET A 898 -0.13 -33.12 5.13
N ALA A 899 -1.45 -33.34 5.07
CA ALA A 899 -2.40 -32.67 5.97
C ALA A 899 -2.22 -33.11 7.42
N ASP A 900 -1.99 -34.39 7.69
CA ASP A 900 -1.67 -34.88 9.03
C ASP A 900 -0.40 -34.20 9.57
N LEU A 901 0.66 -34.08 8.78
CA LEU A 901 1.85 -33.34 9.21
C LEU A 901 1.56 -31.87 9.50
N ALA A 902 0.75 -31.22 8.66
CA ALA A 902 0.42 -29.81 8.79
C ALA A 902 -0.54 -29.52 9.94
N ILE A 903 -1.41 -30.47 10.31
CA ILE A 903 -2.45 -30.28 11.32
C ILE A 903 -2.01 -30.84 12.68
N ILE A 904 -1.55 -32.10 12.73
CA ILE A 904 -1.31 -32.85 13.96
C ILE A 904 0.01 -32.50 14.64
N GLY A 905 1.04 -32.08 13.88
CA GLY A 905 2.32 -31.72 14.50
C GLY A 905 2.11 -30.70 15.64
N GLU A 906 2.90 -30.77 16.71
CA GLU A 906 2.67 -29.88 17.87
C GLU A 906 3.56 -28.63 17.88
N TRP A 907 4.65 -28.62 17.11
CA TRP A 907 5.63 -27.53 17.15
C TRP A 907 5.34 -26.45 16.11
N PRO A 908 5.64 -25.18 16.42
CA PRO A 908 5.39 -24.07 15.49
C PRO A 908 6.33 -24.13 14.30
N LEU A 909 5.83 -23.68 13.15
CA LEU A 909 6.64 -23.36 11.98
C LEU A 909 6.52 -21.85 11.74
N ALA A 910 7.59 -21.11 12.00
CA ALA A 910 7.69 -19.70 11.67
C ALA A 910 9.07 -19.40 11.08
N LEU A 911 9.11 -18.81 9.89
CA LEU A 911 10.37 -18.49 9.21
C LEU A 911 10.67 -17.00 9.33
N SER A 912 11.92 -16.67 9.63
CA SER A 912 12.35 -15.27 9.67
C SER A 912 12.56 -14.77 8.25
N MET A 913 11.75 -13.80 7.81
CA MET A 913 11.97 -13.09 6.53
C MET A 913 12.90 -11.88 6.67
N ARG A 914 13.55 -11.68 7.82
CA ARG A 914 14.36 -10.47 8.11
C ARG A 914 15.38 -10.17 7.01
N LYS A 915 16.04 -11.21 6.48
CA LYS A 915 17.08 -11.06 5.46
C LYS A 915 16.49 -10.58 4.14
N ALA A 916 15.40 -11.19 3.67
CA ALA A 916 14.68 -10.74 2.49
C ALA A 916 14.12 -9.31 2.65
N ARG A 917 13.52 -9.00 3.81
CA ARG A 917 13.02 -7.64 4.12
C ARG A 917 14.15 -6.59 4.05
N LYS A 918 15.34 -6.91 4.57
CA LYS A 918 16.52 -6.03 4.48
C LYS A 918 17.00 -5.80 3.05
N LEU A 919 16.85 -6.81 2.18
CA LEU A 919 17.19 -6.71 0.77
C LEU A 919 16.12 -5.97 -0.06
N GLY A 920 14.96 -5.65 0.52
CA GLY A 920 13.91 -4.85 -0.15
C GLY A 920 12.67 -5.64 -0.55
N TRP A 921 12.51 -6.89 -0.10
CA TRP A 921 11.26 -7.61 -0.35
C TRP A 921 10.14 -7.11 0.56
N HIS A 922 9.02 -6.67 -0.04
CA HIS A 922 7.85 -6.18 0.69
C HIS A 922 6.59 -7.02 0.46
N GLY A 923 6.66 -8.07 -0.38
CA GLY A 923 5.52 -8.89 -0.72
C GLY A 923 4.88 -9.56 0.51
N CYS A 924 3.55 -9.56 0.55
CA CYS A 924 2.74 -10.25 1.54
C CYS A 924 1.36 -10.64 0.97
N VAL A 925 0.74 -11.61 1.62
CA VAL A 925 -0.65 -12.05 1.40
C VAL A 925 -1.19 -12.56 2.74
N ASP A 926 -2.50 -12.48 2.92
CA ASP A 926 -3.20 -13.08 4.06
C ASP A 926 -3.31 -14.61 3.87
N SER A 927 -2.93 -15.37 4.91
CA SER A 927 -2.92 -16.85 4.85
C SER A 927 -4.33 -17.45 4.68
N TYR A 928 -5.38 -16.80 5.18
CA TYR A 928 -6.74 -17.28 5.02
C TYR A 928 -7.27 -16.99 3.61
N GLU A 929 -7.04 -15.77 3.10
CA GLU A 929 -7.43 -15.40 1.73
C GLU A 929 -6.70 -16.24 0.68
N SER A 930 -5.41 -16.47 0.87
CA SER A 930 -4.61 -17.32 -0.03
C SER A 930 -5.07 -18.77 -0.02
N SER A 931 -5.40 -19.32 1.15
CA SER A 931 -5.96 -20.67 1.27
C SER A 931 -7.30 -20.79 0.58
N PHE A 932 -8.21 -19.84 0.80
CA PHE A 932 -9.50 -19.79 0.13
C PHE A 932 -9.32 -19.72 -1.39
N LYS A 933 -8.45 -18.82 -1.87
CA LYS A 933 -8.13 -18.71 -3.29
C LYS A 933 -7.55 -20.01 -3.84
N ALA A 934 -6.63 -20.66 -3.14
CA ALA A 934 -6.03 -21.92 -3.59
C ALA A 934 -7.09 -23.03 -3.72
N ILE A 935 -8.01 -23.15 -2.77
CA ILE A 935 -9.13 -24.10 -2.84
C ILE A 935 -10.10 -23.73 -3.98
N SER A 936 -10.41 -22.44 -4.17
CA SER A 936 -11.22 -21.98 -5.32
C SER A 936 -10.57 -22.35 -6.67
N ASP A 937 -9.25 -22.18 -6.78
CA ASP A 937 -8.50 -22.51 -7.99
C ASP A 937 -8.50 -24.03 -8.23
N LEU A 938 -8.25 -24.84 -7.18
CA LEU A 938 -8.32 -26.31 -7.25
C LEU A 938 -9.73 -26.81 -7.62
N ALA A 939 -10.78 -26.17 -7.12
CA ALA A 939 -12.15 -26.50 -7.48
C ALA A 939 -12.44 -26.21 -8.96
N ARG A 940 -11.93 -25.09 -9.49
CA ARG A 940 -12.03 -24.76 -10.92
C ARG A 940 -11.27 -25.73 -11.82
N GLU A 941 -10.19 -26.32 -11.33
CA GLU A 941 -9.43 -27.36 -12.04
C GLU A 941 -10.11 -28.76 -11.96
N GLY A 942 -11.16 -28.90 -11.15
CA GLY A 942 -11.87 -30.15 -10.91
C GLY A 942 -11.13 -31.08 -9.94
N ILE A 943 -10.28 -30.56 -9.07
CA ILE A 943 -9.49 -31.36 -8.11
C ILE A 943 -10.27 -31.57 -6.80
N VAL A 944 -11.02 -30.56 -6.36
CA VAL A 944 -11.82 -30.62 -5.12
C VAL A 944 -13.25 -30.15 -5.39
N PRO A 945 -14.24 -30.55 -4.58
CA PRO A 945 -15.60 -30.03 -4.69
C PRO A 945 -15.65 -28.51 -4.56
N PRO A 946 -16.56 -27.83 -5.27
CA PRO A 946 -16.74 -26.38 -5.16
C PRO A 946 -17.21 -25.99 -3.75
N MET A 947 -16.68 -24.87 -3.26
CA MET A 947 -17.12 -24.24 -2.01
C MET A 947 -18.52 -23.63 -2.19
N VAL A 948 -19.30 -23.54 -1.11
CA VAL A 948 -20.61 -22.86 -1.12
C VAL A 948 -20.47 -21.35 -1.14
N LEU A 949 -19.34 -20.83 -0.66
CA LEU A 949 -19.01 -19.42 -0.74
C LEU A 949 -18.29 -19.11 -2.05
N SER A 950 -18.77 -18.10 -2.77
CA SER A 950 -18.20 -17.64 -4.05
C SER A 950 -17.07 -16.62 -3.89
N SER A 951 -16.89 -16.07 -2.70
CA SER A 951 -15.86 -15.09 -2.36
C SER A 951 -15.42 -15.25 -0.91
N PHE A 952 -14.20 -14.80 -0.60
CA PHE A 952 -13.68 -14.84 0.75
C PHE A 952 -14.51 -13.91 1.67
N PRO A 953 -14.99 -14.38 2.83
CA PRO A 953 -15.77 -13.56 3.75
C PRO A 953 -14.87 -12.54 4.50
N GLU A 954 -15.08 -11.24 4.25
CA GLU A 954 -14.37 -10.09 4.87
C GLU A 954 -14.64 -9.86 6.37
#